data_AF-A0A1G0Z7H5-F1
#
_entry.id   AF-A0A1G0Z7H5-F1
#
_cell.length_a   1.000
_cell.length_b   1.000
_cell.length_c   1.000
_cell.angle_alpha   90.00
_cell.angle_beta   90.00
_cell.angle_gamma   90.00
#
_symmetry.space_group_name_H-M   'P 1'
#
loop_
_entity.id
_entity.type
_entity.pdbx_description
1 polymer ?
#
loop_
_entity_poly.entity_id
_entity_poly.type
_entity_poly.pdbx_seq_one_letter_code
_entity_poly.pdbx_strand_id
1 'polypeptide(L)'
;MKIKNLFVYAALASGMLGSSLHADAAVGEIKIRSDFPGGNVVVQKIEAGKVQIAPDLRGGGAWFYWYFEAEVVQAGKVDFVFPEKMPGITSLIGMQGPALSLDCGKSWAWAGSENVKDNMFSYDFEKVGQKVRFAVTFPYLQSDLEAFIKENAGNKHLRSEILTKSIKGRNVEMFQIGEPGPGVKAMLMTARHHACESMVSFVLEGLIKSAVSDTPAGVKFREKYVLYVVPFVDKDGVEEGDQGKDRKPHDHNRDYGKDSIFPEVDAIESLADSKKIQLFLDFHCPTLRMDIHQSMYFVGTKQTPAHNEAFVEEFAILINKGLPPKNPGGPRVMLQKREPMEKGSNCNRYFSYKEGMIMAATLEVPYAPLKTVMDVDNCRKIGEAIFNAWVKMDFNQTNPGEDRAKFMEFQKRFKGSPANWESVAGEILNDDKSPALYRIEASNKMGYIRARQNKYQEAADFYLVALKDAVNATPDQKATALTQMSVIVCKDPGSTLEKVEKQLAEFLDFAYSSPSQQTEVLGVASAFYENKQNYEKALQFAQKQLLAGTKYDTGRILNKIADLYDLMQQKDKAIEVRKESVAHLRKNLNPVPVGIFGPMMAFDLVNALNGIPSSSAEEKREAANMALNHKVCPQNIKDAILKSLGDIDPGKKD
;
A
#
# COMPACT_ATOMS: atom_id res chain seq x y z
N MET A 1 71.63 8.50 -34.40
CA MET A 1 72.74 9.47 -34.57
C MET A 1 72.29 10.55 -35.56
N LYS A 2 72.46 11.84 -35.22
CA LYS A 2 72.46 13.09 -36.03
C LYS A 2 71.52 13.22 -37.27
N ILE A 3 70.85 14.33 -37.63
CA ILE A 3 70.45 15.66 -37.08
C ILE A 3 70.39 16.66 -38.27
N LYS A 4 69.33 17.49 -38.32
CA LYS A 4 69.15 18.79 -39.05
C LYS A 4 69.09 18.83 -40.59
N ASN A 5 67.98 19.41 -41.09
CA ASN A 5 68.01 20.81 -41.53
C ASN A 5 66.72 21.55 -41.09
N LEU A 6 66.61 22.85 -41.42
CA LEU A 6 66.58 23.87 -40.34
C LEU A 6 66.12 25.28 -40.80
N PHE A 7 65.11 25.86 -40.11
CA PHE A 7 64.62 27.26 -40.20
C PHE A 7 64.04 27.73 -41.57
N VAL A 8 63.26 28.83 -41.72
CA VAL A 8 62.98 30.02 -40.88
C VAL A 8 61.47 30.40 -40.90
N TYR A 9 61.01 31.15 -39.90
CA TYR A 9 59.68 31.82 -39.82
C TYR A 9 59.47 32.95 -40.85
N ALA A 10 58.21 33.15 -41.26
CA ALA A 10 57.61 34.49 -41.39
C ALA A 10 56.07 34.39 -41.31
N ALA A 11 55.41 35.34 -40.64
CA ALA A 11 53.96 35.43 -40.55
C ALA A 11 53.47 36.68 -41.28
N LEU A 12 52.32 36.59 -41.97
CA LEU A 12 51.27 37.62 -41.96
C LEU A 12 49.97 37.08 -42.58
N ALA A 13 48.85 37.63 -42.13
CA ALA A 13 47.52 37.11 -42.41
C ALA A 13 46.90 37.65 -43.70
N SER A 14 46.03 36.86 -44.32
CA SER A 14 44.82 37.28 -45.04
C SER A 14 43.95 36.05 -45.24
N GLY A 15 42.69 36.11 -44.82
CA GLY A 15 41.77 34.96 -44.89
C GLY A 15 41.02 34.88 -46.21
N MET A 16 40.61 33.67 -46.59
CA MET A 16 39.41 33.42 -47.39
C MET A 16 38.77 32.10 -46.94
N LEU A 17 37.44 32.06 -46.94
CA LEU A 17 36.65 30.88 -46.58
C LEU A 17 36.72 29.80 -47.68
N GLY A 18 36.66 28.54 -47.27
CA GLY A 18 36.82 27.39 -48.18
C GLY A 18 36.19 26.09 -47.67
N SER A 19 34.88 26.14 -47.36
CA SER A 19 33.95 25.00 -47.33
C SER A 19 34.46 23.65 -46.75
N SER A 20 34.26 23.45 -45.44
CA SER A 20 34.03 22.10 -44.91
C SER A 20 32.64 21.64 -45.30
N LEU A 21 32.54 20.47 -45.95
CA LEU A 21 31.27 19.82 -46.29
C LEU A 21 30.46 19.58 -45.01
N HIS A 22 29.43 20.40 -44.80
CA HIS A 22 28.39 20.09 -43.85
C HIS A 22 27.56 18.97 -44.46
N ALA A 23 27.64 17.78 -43.89
CA ALA A 23 26.54 16.84 -44.00
C ALA A 23 25.38 17.46 -43.20
N ASP A 24 24.26 17.74 -43.86
CA ASP A 24 23.12 18.42 -43.23
C ASP A 24 22.63 17.65 -42.01
N ALA A 25 22.95 18.18 -40.83
CA ALA A 25 22.40 17.72 -39.58
C ALA A 25 20.94 18.20 -39.48
N ALA A 26 20.00 17.26 -39.41
CA ALA A 26 18.61 17.57 -39.09
C ALA A 26 18.48 18.03 -37.62
N VAL A 27 18.77 19.31 -37.39
CA VAL A 27 18.36 20.06 -36.19
C VAL A 27 16.83 20.26 -36.27
N GLY A 28 16.02 20.08 -35.22
CA GLY A 28 16.31 19.69 -33.84
C GLY A 28 15.14 20.06 -32.93
N GLU A 29 14.13 19.18 -32.82
CA GLU A 29 12.86 19.49 -32.15
C GLU A 29 12.79 19.09 -30.67
N ILE A 30 13.63 18.16 -30.20
CA ILE A 30 13.61 17.66 -28.81
C ILE A 30 15.01 17.23 -28.35
N LYS A 31 15.30 17.45 -27.07
CA LYS A 31 16.51 16.97 -26.38
C LYS A 31 16.10 15.87 -25.39
N ILE A 32 16.83 14.76 -25.38
CA ILE A 32 16.64 13.65 -24.43
C ILE A 32 17.88 13.52 -23.58
N ARG A 33 17.72 13.30 -22.28
CA ARG A 33 18.85 13.06 -21.37
C ARG A 33 18.52 12.07 -20.25
N SER A 34 19.55 11.42 -19.73
CA SER A 34 19.50 10.41 -18.66
C SER A 34 20.72 10.49 -17.73
N ASP A 35 21.52 11.55 -17.82
CA ASP A 35 22.69 11.85 -17.00
C ASP A 35 22.30 12.45 -15.63
N PHE A 36 21.46 11.72 -14.89
CA PHE A 36 21.01 12.06 -13.54
C PHE A 36 20.74 10.75 -12.75
N PRO A 37 20.62 10.79 -11.41
CA PRO A 37 20.42 9.58 -10.60
C PRO A 37 19.19 8.76 -11.05
N GLY A 38 19.39 7.46 -11.22
CA GLY A 38 18.40 6.53 -11.77
C GLY A 38 18.17 6.60 -13.29
N GLY A 39 18.80 7.54 -14.00
CA GLY A 39 18.54 7.76 -15.43
C GLY A 39 18.98 6.59 -16.32
N ASN A 40 18.11 6.17 -17.24
CA ASN A 40 18.33 5.07 -18.17
C ASN A 40 17.52 5.27 -19.47
N VAL A 41 18.22 5.49 -20.59
CA VAL A 41 17.65 5.36 -21.95
C VAL A 41 18.78 5.32 -22.97
N VAL A 42 18.60 4.58 -24.06
CA VAL A 42 19.36 4.72 -25.31
C VAL A 42 18.47 5.41 -26.34
N VAL A 43 18.91 6.54 -26.87
CA VAL A 43 18.26 7.18 -28.02
C VAL A 43 18.81 6.55 -29.30
N GLN A 44 17.94 5.91 -30.08
CA GLN A 44 18.30 5.25 -31.33
C GLN A 44 18.16 6.21 -32.53
N LYS A 45 17.09 7.02 -32.54
CA LYS A 45 16.82 8.00 -33.60
C LYS A 45 15.94 9.13 -33.09
N ILE A 46 16.17 10.35 -33.55
CA ILE A 46 15.28 11.50 -33.39
C ILE A 46 14.78 11.89 -34.78
N GLU A 47 13.47 12.05 -34.92
CA GLU A 47 12.76 12.50 -36.12
C GLU A 47 11.76 13.58 -35.71
N ALA A 48 11.21 14.34 -36.67
CA ALA A 48 10.20 15.35 -36.35
C ALA A 48 8.97 14.70 -35.68
N GLY A 49 8.55 15.23 -34.52
CA GLY A 49 7.47 14.67 -33.69
C GLY A 49 7.66 13.22 -33.19
N LYS A 50 8.86 12.61 -33.30
CA LYS A 50 9.05 11.18 -32.99
C LYS A 50 10.46 10.83 -32.50
N VAL A 51 10.55 10.05 -31.42
CA VAL A 51 11.82 9.58 -30.84
C VAL A 51 11.81 8.06 -30.72
N GLN A 52 12.80 7.41 -31.31
CA GLN A 52 13.03 5.98 -31.16
C GLN A 52 14.01 5.76 -30.00
N ILE A 53 13.58 5.04 -28.97
CA ILE A 53 14.29 4.84 -27.70
C ILE A 53 14.32 3.37 -27.30
N ALA A 54 15.25 2.98 -26.45
CA ALA A 54 15.28 1.65 -25.84
C ALA A 54 15.82 1.72 -24.39
N PRO A 55 15.54 0.71 -23.54
CA PRO A 55 16.29 0.48 -22.32
C PRO A 55 17.80 0.44 -22.57
N ASP A 56 18.58 1.13 -21.76
CA ASP A 56 20.02 0.89 -21.66
C ASP A 56 20.26 -0.36 -20.81
N LEU A 57 20.64 -1.45 -21.48
CA LEU A 57 20.90 -2.74 -20.84
C LEU A 57 22.28 -2.80 -20.16
N ARG A 58 23.21 -1.88 -20.49
CA ARG A 58 24.58 -1.84 -19.93
C ARG A 58 25.34 -3.18 -19.98
N GLY A 59 25.04 -3.96 -21.00
CA GLY A 59 25.61 -5.30 -21.21
C GLY A 59 25.00 -6.42 -20.36
N GLY A 60 23.90 -6.17 -19.64
CA GLY A 60 23.04 -7.17 -18.99
C GLY A 60 22.07 -7.86 -19.96
N GLY A 61 21.14 -8.64 -19.41
CA GLY A 61 20.06 -9.29 -20.16
C GLY A 61 19.00 -8.31 -20.69
N ALA A 62 18.04 -8.82 -21.46
CA ALA A 62 16.90 -8.03 -21.89
C ALA A 62 15.91 -7.82 -20.73
N TRP A 63 15.63 -6.55 -20.39
CA TRP A 63 14.65 -6.15 -19.38
C TRP A 63 13.97 -4.83 -19.78
N PHE A 64 13.10 -4.30 -18.92
CA PHE A 64 12.18 -3.20 -19.25
C PHE A 64 12.44 -1.85 -18.57
N TYR A 65 13.56 -1.68 -17.85
CA TYR A 65 13.80 -0.41 -17.15
C TYR A 65 14.20 0.73 -18.09
N TRP A 66 13.59 1.91 -17.90
CA TRP A 66 13.96 3.17 -18.52
C TRP A 66 13.43 4.34 -17.68
N TYR A 67 14.16 5.44 -17.69
CA TYR A 67 13.87 6.71 -17.02
C TYR A 67 14.67 7.83 -17.69
N PHE A 68 13.99 8.81 -18.30
CA PHE A 68 14.64 9.91 -19.02
C PHE A 68 13.92 11.25 -18.86
N GLU A 69 14.62 12.35 -19.13
CA GLU A 69 14.07 13.71 -19.24
C GLU A 69 14.03 14.10 -20.72
N ALA A 70 12.90 14.65 -21.16
CA ALA A 70 12.68 15.18 -22.48
C ALA A 70 12.39 16.69 -22.40
N GLU A 71 13.14 17.49 -23.16
CA GLU A 71 12.98 18.94 -23.30
C GLU A 71 12.67 19.27 -24.75
N VAL A 72 11.46 19.78 -25.04
CA VAL A 72 11.11 20.17 -26.40
C VAL A 72 11.66 21.55 -26.78
N VAL A 73 12.05 21.68 -28.04
CA VAL A 73 12.45 22.93 -28.70
C VAL A 73 11.25 23.57 -29.41
N GLN A 74 10.23 22.78 -29.76
CA GLN A 74 8.93 23.26 -30.28
C GLN A 74 7.77 22.57 -29.53
N ALA A 75 6.70 23.31 -29.25
CA ALA A 75 5.50 22.76 -28.63
C ALA A 75 4.77 21.80 -29.60
N GLY A 76 4.10 20.79 -29.06
CA GLY A 76 3.30 19.82 -29.82
C GLY A 76 3.53 18.36 -29.41
N LYS A 77 2.86 17.47 -30.15
CA LYS A 77 2.86 16.02 -29.92
C LYS A 77 4.21 15.38 -30.30
N VAL A 78 4.71 14.54 -29.40
CA VAL A 78 5.88 13.68 -29.62
C VAL A 78 5.53 12.23 -29.32
N ASP A 79 5.90 11.34 -30.23
CA ASP A 79 5.73 9.89 -30.14
C ASP A 79 7.05 9.21 -29.70
N PHE A 80 7.05 8.58 -28.53
CA PHE A 80 8.17 7.82 -27.98
C PHE A 80 7.99 6.33 -28.28
N VAL A 81 8.85 5.78 -29.14
CA VAL A 81 8.73 4.43 -29.71
C VAL A 81 9.83 3.53 -29.17
N PHE A 82 9.45 2.44 -28.51
CA PHE A 82 10.35 1.38 -28.05
C PHE A 82 10.53 0.28 -29.12
N PRO A 83 11.49 -0.66 -28.98
CA PRO A 83 11.56 -1.83 -29.85
C PRO A 83 10.28 -2.70 -29.75
N GLU A 84 9.77 -3.18 -30.89
CA GLU A 84 8.57 -4.04 -30.92
C GLU A 84 8.75 -5.37 -30.17
N LYS A 85 9.99 -5.89 -30.13
CA LYS A 85 10.33 -7.19 -29.55
C LYS A 85 11.63 -7.11 -28.77
N MET A 86 11.60 -7.62 -27.54
CA MET A 86 12.76 -7.85 -26.69
C MET A 86 12.66 -9.29 -26.12
N PRO A 87 13.72 -10.10 -26.13
CA PRO A 87 13.65 -11.48 -25.67
C PRO A 87 13.10 -11.61 -24.24
N GLY A 88 12.04 -12.39 -24.06
CA GLY A 88 11.39 -12.60 -22.75
C GLY A 88 10.53 -11.44 -22.22
N ILE A 89 10.44 -10.31 -22.94
CA ILE A 89 9.71 -9.11 -22.50
C ILE A 89 8.46 -8.91 -23.37
N THR A 90 7.29 -8.89 -22.72
CA THR A 90 5.98 -8.76 -23.37
C THR A 90 5.60 -7.32 -23.70
N SER A 91 6.10 -6.35 -22.93
CA SER A 91 5.92 -4.91 -23.15
C SER A 91 6.95 -4.12 -22.35
N LEU A 92 7.25 -2.92 -22.82
CA LEU A 92 8.14 -1.96 -22.16
C LEU A 92 7.38 -0.84 -21.42
N ILE A 93 6.04 -0.84 -21.45
CA ILE A 93 5.20 0.18 -20.80
C ILE A 93 4.29 -0.51 -19.78
N GLY A 94 4.02 0.08 -18.61
CA GLY A 94 3.12 -0.50 -17.59
C GLY A 94 1.64 -0.56 -18.04
N MET A 95 0.76 -1.26 -17.31
CA MET A 95 -0.69 -1.25 -17.62
C MET A 95 -1.38 0.06 -17.20
N GLN A 96 -0.70 0.93 -16.45
CA GLN A 96 -1.12 2.30 -16.14
C GLN A 96 -0.44 3.35 -17.05
N GLY A 97 0.26 2.92 -18.11
CA GLY A 97 1.03 3.79 -18.99
C GLY A 97 2.43 4.11 -18.48
N PRO A 98 3.11 5.11 -19.06
CA PRO A 98 4.35 5.65 -18.52
C PRO A 98 4.07 6.45 -17.24
N ALA A 99 5.02 6.47 -16.31
CA ALA A 99 5.04 7.45 -15.24
C ALA A 99 5.56 8.79 -15.79
N LEU A 100 4.94 9.90 -15.42
CA LEU A 100 5.35 11.25 -15.79
C LEU A 100 5.66 12.12 -14.56
N SER A 101 6.57 13.07 -14.72
CA SER A 101 6.86 14.13 -13.76
C SER A 101 7.12 15.46 -14.47
N LEU A 102 6.50 16.53 -13.98
CA LEU A 102 6.59 17.90 -14.51
C LEU A 102 7.50 18.82 -13.68
N ASP A 103 8.06 18.32 -12.57
CA ASP A 103 8.80 19.09 -11.56
C ASP A 103 10.23 18.58 -11.34
N CYS A 104 10.81 17.97 -12.38
CA CYS A 104 12.13 17.34 -12.39
C CYS A 104 12.25 16.13 -11.45
N GLY A 105 11.19 15.32 -11.35
CA GLY A 105 11.19 14.03 -10.66
C GLY A 105 10.81 14.07 -9.17
N LYS A 106 10.27 15.19 -8.67
CA LYS A 106 9.88 15.33 -7.25
C LYS A 106 8.49 14.79 -6.96
N SER A 107 7.58 14.89 -7.93
CA SER A 107 6.26 14.27 -7.90
C SER A 107 5.99 13.51 -9.19
N TRP A 108 5.21 12.44 -9.07
CA TRP A 108 4.97 11.46 -10.12
C TRP A 108 3.48 11.15 -10.25
N ALA A 109 3.02 11.04 -11.49
CA ALA A 109 1.69 10.59 -11.84
C ALA A 109 1.77 9.55 -12.96
N TRP A 110 0.76 8.68 -13.05
CA TRP A 110 0.59 7.82 -14.22
C TRP A 110 0.00 8.63 -15.36
N ALA A 111 0.61 8.55 -16.55
CA ALA A 111 0.13 9.25 -17.75
C ALA A 111 -1.13 8.61 -18.38
N GLY A 112 -1.57 7.47 -17.86
CA GLY A 112 -2.67 6.71 -18.41
C GLY A 112 -2.29 5.87 -19.63
N SER A 113 -3.19 4.98 -20.04
CA SER A 113 -3.00 4.09 -21.19
C SER A 113 -3.65 4.59 -22.48
N GLU A 114 -4.41 5.68 -22.42
CA GLU A 114 -5.14 6.29 -23.54
C GLU A 114 -4.21 6.76 -24.68
N ASN A 115 -3.00 7.22 -24.33
CA ASN A 115 -1.97 7.66 -25.26
C ASN A 115 -0.92 6.57 -25.53
N VAL A 116 -1.18 5.31 -25.14
CA VAL A 116 -0.31 4.16 -25.37
C VAL A 116 -0.86 3.32 -26.51
N LYS A 117 -0.03 3.07 -27.53
CA LYS A 117 -0.35 2.19 -28.65
C LYS A 117 0.82 1.23 -28.88
N ASP A 118 0.55 -0.06 -28.77
CA ASP A 118 1.51 -1.13 -28.99
C ASP A 118 2.82 -0.95 -28.16
N ASN A 119 3.92 -0.62 -28.82
CA ASN A 119 5.26 -0.36 -28.28
C ASN A 119 5.59 1.14 -28.13
N MET A 120 4.59 2.02 -28.20
CA MET A 120 4.74 3.48 -28.23
C MET A 120 3.84 4.17 -27.20
N PHE A 121 4.30 5.30 -26.67
CA PHE A 121 3.41 6.28 -26.05
C PHE A 121 3.59 7.67 -26.66
N SER A 122 2.52 8.45 -26.63
CA SER A 122 2.49 9.84 -27.07
C SER A 122 2.42 10.80 -25.89
N TYR A 123 3.02 11.97 -26.01
CA TYR A 123 2.81 13.10 -25.09
C TYR A 123 2.73 14.41 -25.88
N ASP A 124 1.86 15.33 -25.45
CA ASP A 124 1.70 16.65 -26.07
C ASP A 124 2.33 17.72 -25.18
N PHE A 125 3.35 18.40 -25.70
CA PHE A 125 4.08 19.43 -24.96
C PHE A 125 3.47 20.81 -25.24
N GLU A 126 2.93 21.44 -24.20
CA GLU A 126 2.18 22.69 -24.26
C GLU A 126 3.03 23.91 -24.66
N LYS A 127 4.35 23.89 -24.43
CA LYS A 127 5.23 25.04 -24.64
C LYS A 127 6.69 24.69 -24.96
N VAL A 128 7.34 25.58 -25.70
CA VAL A 128 8.79 25.58 -25.95
C VAL A 128 9.56 25.54 -24.64
N GLY A 129 10.58 24.67 -24.56
CA GLY A 129 11.40 24.49 -23.37
C GLY A 129 10.73 23.74 -22.23
N GLN A 130 9.52 23.19 -22.41
CA GLN A 130 8.90 22.32 -21.42
C GLN A 130 9.77 21.06 -21.23
N LYS A 131 10.09 20.78 -19.97
CA LYS A 131 10.76 19.56 -19.53
C LYS A 131 9.74 18.63 -18.92
N VAL A 132 9.76 17.37 -19.35
CA VAL A 132 8.97 16.29 -18.75
C VAL A 132 9.88 15.10 -18.54
N ARG A 133 9.80 14.47 -17.36
CA ARG A 133 10.46 13.21 -17.09
C ARG A 133 9.48 12.06 -17.30
N PHE A 134 9.94 11.01 -17.96
CA PHE A 134 9.18 9.79 -18.18
C PHE A 134 9.95 8.60 -17.62
N ALA A 135 9.26 7.70 -16.93
CA ALA A 135 9.85 6.47 -16.40
C ALA A 135 8.88 5.28 -16.53
N VAL A 136 9.41 4.05 -16.55
CA VAL A 136 8.59 2.83 -16.60
C VAL A 136 7.70 2.67 -15.36
N THR A 137 8.13 3.25 -14.24
CA THR A 137 7.43 3.29 -12.96
C THR A 137 7.93 4.48 -12.14
N PHE A 138 7.40 4.70 -10.93
CA PHE A 138 7.80 5.81 -10.08
C PHE A 138 9.20 5.53 -9.50
N PRO A 139 10.25 6.29 -9.83
CA PRO A 139 11.59 6.09 -9.26
C PRO A 139 11.58 6.32 -7.73
N TYR A 140 12.46 5.61 -7.04
CA TYR A 140 12.80 5.85 -5.63
C TYR A 140 14.32 5.77 -5.53
N LEU A 141 14.94 6.90 -5.23
CA LEU A 141 16.38 7.15 -5.31
C LEU A 141 16.95 7.50 -3.93
N GLN A 142 18.26 7.76 -3.85
CA GLN A 142 18.88 8.19 -2.59
C GLN A 142 18.24 9.45 -2.02
N SER A 143 17.85 10.41 -2.86
CA SER A 143 17.20 11.66 -2.41
C SER A 143 15.89 11.40 -1.67
N ASP A 144 15.15 10.36 -2.04
CA ASP A 144 13.90 9.98 -1.40
C ASP A 144 14.16 9.27 -0.05
N LEU A 145 15.18 8.41 -0.01
CA LEU A 145 15.63 7.76 1.23
C LEU A 145 16.17 8.79 2.24
N GLU A 146 16.95 9.76 1.78
CA GLU A 146 17.46 10.88 2.59
C GLU A 146 16.33 11.78 3.09
N ALA A 147 15.31 12.04 2.27
CA ALA A 147 14.12 12.76 2.70
C ALA A 147 13.36 11.99 3.81
N PHE A 148 13.21 10.67 3.66
CA PHE A 148 12.60 9.81 4.67
C PHE A 148 13.40 9.76 5.99
N ILE A 149 14.73 9.60 5.91
CA ILE A 149 15.63 9.64 7.08
C ILE A 149 15.51 11.01 7.78
N LYS A 150 15.51 12.11 7.01
CA LYS A 150 15.38 13.47 7.54
C LYS A 150 14.02 13.73 8.21
N GLU A 151 12.92 13.24 7.62
CA GLU A 151 11.57 13.29 8.20
C GLU A 151 11.53 12.59 9.57
N ASN A 152 12.31 11.52 9.75
CA ASN A 152 12.33 10.69 10.95
C ASN A 152 13.55 10.90 11.86
N ALA A 153 14.38 11.92 11.62
CA ALA A 153 15.64 12.12 12.36
C ALA A 153 15.44 12.37 13.87
N GLY A 154 14.26 12.83 14.29
CA GLY A 154 13.87 12.97 15.70
C GLY A 154 13.13 11.77 16.29
N ASN A 155 12.90 10.70 15.52
CA ASN A 155 12.14 9.55 15.99
C ASN A 155 13.02 8.59 16.79
N LYS A 156 12.83 8.58 18.12
CA LYS A 156 13.54 7.72 19.09
C LYS A 156 13.45 6.20 18.80
N HIS A 157 12.51 5.76 17.96
CA HIS A 157 12.32 4.35 17.61
C HIS A 157 13.00 3.93 16.30
N LEU A 158 13.58 4.88 15.55
CA LEU A 158 14.31 4.62 14.32
C LEU A 158 15.79 4.93 14.50
N ARG A 159 16.64 3.91 14.39
CA ARG A 159 18.09 4.08 14.34
C ARG A 159 18.56 3.86 12.91
N SER A 160 19.23 4.85 12.33
CA SER A 160 19.86 4.75 11.01
C SER A 160 21.36 4.56 11.15
N GLU A 161 21.88 3.49 10.55
CA GLU A 161 23.29 3.11 10.56
C GLU A 161 23.77 2.85 9.13
N ILE A 162 25.09 2.84 8.91
CA ILE A 162 25.67 2.38 7.64
C ILE A 162 26.10 0.93 7.84
N LEU A 163 25.47 0.01 7.12
CA LEU A 163 25.78 -1.41 7.17
C LEU A 163 27.16 -1.70 6.58
N THR A 164 27.44 -1.12 5.41
CA THR A 164 28.69 -1.29 4.67
C THR A 164 28.82 -0.21 3.59
N LYS A 165 29.83 -0.34 2.73
CA LYS A 165 29.95 0.41 1.47
C LYS A 165 29.80 -0.52 0.28
N SER A 166 29.09 -0.06 -0.75
CA SER A 166 29.00 -0.74 -2.04
C SER A 166 30.37 -0.80 -2.74
N ILE A 167 30.46 -1.56 -3.84
CA ILE A 167 31.67 -1.66 -4.67
C ILE A 167 32.14 -0.27 -5.15
N LYS A 168 31.24 0.68 -5.44
CA LYS A 168 31.59 2.06 -5.82
C LYS A 168 31.68 3.02 -4.62
N GLY A 169 31.72 2.51 -3.40
CA GLY A 169 31.98 3.29 -2.18
C GLY A 169 30.79 4.09 -1.65
N ARG A 170 29.59 3.93 -2.24
CA ARG A 170 28.35 4.51 -1.71
C ARG A 170 28.04 3.85 -0.37
N ASN A 171 27.45 4.60 0.56
CA ASN A 171 26.97 4.02 1.80
C ASN A 171 25.77 3.12 1.51
N VAL A 172 25.71 1.96 2.17
CA VAL A 172 24.56 1.07 2.19
C VAL A 172 23.90 1.22 3.56
N GLU A 173 22.76 1.89 3.60
CA GLU A 173 22.03 2.17 4.83
C GLU A 173 21.39 0.91 5.43
N MET A 174 21.27 0.88 6.77
CA MET A 174 20.45 -0.09 7.49
C MET A 174 19.70 0.62 8.61
N PHE A 175 18.42 0.25 8.79
CA PHE A 175 17.57 0.77 9.85
C PHE A 175 17.30 -0.29 10.92
N GLN A 176 17.49 0.05 12.19
CA GLN A 176 17.00 -0.74 13.32
C GLN A 176 15.75 -0.05 13.92
N ILE A 177 14.67 -0.83 14.10
CA ILE A 177 13.43 -0.43 14.76
C ILE A 177 13.16 -1.37 15.93
N GLY A 178 12.96 -0.81 17.12
CA GLY A 178 12.91 -1.57 18.38
C GLY A 178 14.30 -1.97 18.88
N GLU A 179 14.34 -2.73 19.97
CA GLU A 179 15.60 -3.17 20.62
C GLU A 179 15.56 -4.68 20.91
N PRO A 180 16.70 -5.39 20.79
CA PRO A 180 16.75 -6.82 21.11
C PRO A 180 16.57 -7.06 22.61
N GLY A 181 15.85 -8.12 22.98
CA GLY A 181 15.60 -8.47 24.38
C GLY A 181 14.97 -9.85 24.57
N PRO A 182 14.79 -10.31 25.82
CA PRO A 182 14.16 -11.60 26.10
C PRO A 182 12.75 -11.71 25.49
N GLY A 183 12.52 -12.75 24.69
CA GLY A 183 11.23 -12.99 24.00
C GLY A 183 11.00 -12.17 22.72
N VAL A 184 11.84 -11.18 22.44
CA VAL A 184 11.80 -10.37 21.21
C VAL A 184 12.39 -11.16 20.05
N LYS A 185 11.62 -11.36 18.97
CA LYS A 185 12.12 -12.06 17.76
C LYS A 185 12.85 -11.09 16.84
N ALA A 186 14.04 -11.48 16.37
CA ALA A 186 14.84 -10.67 15.45
C ALA A 186 14.38 -10.87 14.00
N MET A 187 14.10 -9.77 13.31
CA MET A 187 13.57 -9.74 11.94
C MET A 187 14.51 -9.00 11.00
N LEU A 188 14.63 -9.48 9.77
CA LEU A 188 15.31 -8.79 8.67
C LEU A 188 14.36 -8.57 7.50
N MET A 189 14.30 -7.34 7.02
CA MET A 189 13.67 -6.99 5.75
C MET A 189 14.69 -6.44 4.76
N THR A 190 14.57 -6.85 3.51
CA THR A 190 15.43 -6.38 2.40
C THR A 190 14.57 -5.91 1.24
N ALA A 191 15.07 -4.96 0.47
CA ALA A 191 14.47 -4.57 -0.79
C ALA A 191 15.54 -4.21 -1.82
N ARG A 192 15.14 -4.18 -3.09
CA ARG A 192 15.93 -3.58 -4.19
C ARG A 192 17.25 -4.31 -4.44
N HIS A 193 17.28 -5.64 -4.32
CA HIS A 193 18.36 -6.45 -4.94
C HIS A 193 18.35 -6.31 -6.46
N HIS A 194 17.20 -6.04 -7.08
CA HIS A 194 17.16 -5.56 -8.45
C HIS A 194 16.84 -4.05 -8.47
N ALA A 195 17.79 -3.25 -8.94
CA ALA A 195 17.77 -1.79 -8.91
C ALA A 195 16.61 -1.08 -9.65
N CYS A 196 15.82 -1.77 -10.49
CA CYS A 196 14.66 -1.16 -11.14
C CYS A 196 13.34 -1.27 -10.37
N GLU A 197 13.28 -2.10 -9.33
CA GLU A 197 12.05 -2.46 -8.62
C GLU A 197 11.65 -1.43 -7.56
N SER A 198 11.32 -0.19 -7.95
CA SER A 198 11.20 0.94 -7.02
C SER A 198 9.88 1.02 -6.25
N MET A 199 8.82 0.36 -6.72
CA MET A 199 7.50 0.43 -6.07
C MET A 199 7.52 -0.18 -4.66
N VAL A 200 8.36 -1.21 -4.43
CA VAL A 200 8.55 -1.77 -3.08
C VAL A 200 9.22 -0.82 -2.10
N SER A 201 10.01 0.17 -2.55
CA SER A 201 10.58 1.17 -1.64
C SER A 201 9.49 2.00 -0.95
N PHE A 202 8.45 2.41 -1.68
CA PHE A 202 7.31 3.14 -1.10
C PHE A 202 6.46 2.25 -0.17
N VAL A 203 6.34 0.95 -0.48
CA VAL A 203 5.68 -0.04 0.40
C VAL A 203 6.46 -0.23 1.69
N LEU A 204 7.78 -0.40 1.58
CA LEU A 204 8.67 -0.55 2.74
C LEU A 204 8.70 0.72 3.60
N GLU A 205 8.73 1.90 2.99
CA GLU A 205 8.64 3.18 3.70
C GLU A 205 7.34 3.28 4.53
N GLY A 206 6.20 2.88 3.96
CA GLY A 206 4.92 2.83 4.68
C GLY A 206 4.95 1.87 5.87
N LEU A 207 5.53 0.68 5.69
CA LEU A 207 5.71 -0.30 6.75
C LEU A 207 6.60 0.23 7.88
N ILE A 208 7.73 0.86 7.55
CA ILE A 208 8.64 1.45 8.54
C ILE A 208 7.92 2.58 9.28
N LYS A 209 7.20 3.48 8.58
CA LYS A 209 6.41 4.57 9.20
C LYS A 209 5.43 4.04 10.26
N SER A 210 4.73 2.94 9.99
CA SER A 210 3.90 2.28 11.00
C SER A 210 4.74 1.68 12.14
N ALA A 211 5.84 0.99 11.84
CA ALA A 211 6.71 0.33 12.83
C ALA A 211 7.43 1.29 13.79
N VAL A 212 7.70 2.54 13.38
CA VAL A 212 8.33 3.58 14.22
C VAL A 212 7.31 4.50 14.90
N SER A 213 6.01 4.30 14.67
CA SER A 213 4.96 5.16 15.25
C SER A 213 4.69 4.85 16.73
N ASP A 214 4.19 5.84 17.47
CA ASP A 214 3.63 5.64 18.83
C ASP A 214 2.16 5.18 18.79
N THR A 215 1.67 4.65 17.66
CA THR A 215 0.37 3.94 17.62
C THR A 215 0.44 2.65 18.45
N PRO A 216 -0.69 2.14 18.98
CA PRO A 216 -0.68 0.88 19.72
C PRO A 216 -0.13 -0.30 18.90
N ALA A 217 -0.35 -0.33 17.58
CA ALA A 217 0.24 -1.32 16.70
C ALA A 217 1.77 -1.18 16.60
N GLY A 218 2.28 0.06 16.49
CA GLY A 218 3.71 0.39 16.56
C GLY A 218 4.36 -0.04 17.88
N VAL A 219 3.76 0.33 19.01
CA VAL A 219 4.23 -0.09 20.34
C VAL A 219 4.24 -1.62 20.46
N LYS A 220 3.13 -2.28 20.08
CA LYS A 220 2.99 -3.73 20.19
C LYS A 220 3.91 -4.51 19.24
N PHE A 221 4.29 -3.91 18.12
CA PHE A 221 5.34 -4.43 17.25
C PHE A 221 6.69 -4.45 17.97
N ARG A 222 7.11 -3.31 18.54
CA ARG A 222 8.41 -3.16 19.21
C ARG A 222 8.53 -3.95 20.53
N GLU A 223 7.41 -4.33 21.15
CA GLU A 223 7.39 -5.31 22.25
C GLU A 223 7.68 -6.76 21.79
N LYS A 224 7.28 -7.12 20.56
CA LYS A 224 7.37 -8.49 20.02
C LYS A 224 8.63 -8.70 19.15
N TYR A 225 9.13 -7.64 18.53
CA TYR A 225 10.09 -7.72 17.43
C TYR A 225 11.14 -6.61 17.49
N VAL A 226 12.36 -6.95 17.08
CA VAL A 226 13.37 -5.99 16.62
C VAL A 226 13.55 -6.19 15.13
N LEU A 227 13.40 -5.11 14.37
CA LEU A 227 13.42 -5.13 12.91
C LEU A 227 14.68 -4.44 12.40
N TYR A 228 15.45 -5.16 11.61
CA TYR A 228 16.55 -4.66 10.79
C TYR A 228 16.05 -4.52 9.34
N VAL A 229 16.33 -3.41 8.67
CA VAL A 229 15.92 -3.16 7.29
C VAL A 229 17.09 -2.69 6.44
N VAL A 230 17.31 -3.32 5.29
CA VAL A 230 18.21 -2.80 4.24
C VAL A 230 17.36 -2.32 3.06
N PRO A 231 17.14 -1.00 2.91
CA PRO A 231 16.20 -0.46 1.91
C PRO A 231 16.74 -0.50 0.48
N PHE A 232 18.07 -0.50 0.32
CA PHE A 232 18.75 -0.65 -0.97
C PHE A 232 19.85 -1.70 -0.86
N VAL A 233 19.64 -2.89 -1.44
CA VAL A 233 20.73 -3.86 -1.61
C VAL A 233 21.61 -3.48 -2.81
N ASP A 234 21.07 -3.39 -4.04
CA ASP A 234 21.83 -2.89 -5.20
C ASP A 234 21.95 -1.35 -5.19
N LYS A 235 22.62 -0.81 -4.17
CA LYS A 235 22.78 0.63 -3.92
C LYS A 235 23.37 1.38 -5.11
N ASP A 236 24.34 0.76 -5.78
CA ASP A 236 25.01 1.34 -6.94
C ASP A 236 24.08 1.38 -8.15
N GLY A 237 23.29 0.32 -8.37
CA GLY A 237 22.33 0.26 -9.46
C GLY A 237 21.17 1.23 -9.33
N VAL A 238 20.66 1.43 -8.11
CA VAL A 238 19.59 2.41 -7.85
C VAL A 238 20.00 3.80 -8.33
N GLU A 239 21.19 4.24 -7.93
CA GLU A 239 21.68 5.58 -8.27
C GLU A 239 22.13 5.71 -9.72
N GLU A 240 22.56 4.62 -10.35
CA GLU A 240 23.01 4.65 -11.74
C GLU A 240 21.88 4.42 -12.74
N GLY A 241 20.72 3.90 -12.32
CA GLY A 241 19.62 3.55 -13.23
C GLY A 241 19.80 2.17 -13.85
N ASP A 242 20.37 1.21 -13.12
CA ASP A 242 20.49 -0.17 -13.57
C ASP A 242 19.20 -0.97 -13.35
N GLN A 243 19.10 -2.08 -14.08
CA GLN A 243 17.99 -3.03 -13.93
C GLN A 243 18.16 -3.92 -12.69
N GLY A 244 19.40 -4.29 -12.36
CA GLY A 244 19.78 -5.22 -11.29
C GLY A 244 19.47 -6.69 -11.57
N LYS A 245 18.35 -7.00 -12.25
CA LYS A 245 18.01 -8.37 -12.69
C LYS A 245 19.08 -8.93 -13.64
N ASP A 246 19.70 -10.06 -13.27
CA ASP A 246 20.75 -10.75 -14.04
C ASP A 246 21.90 -9.80 -14.45
N ARG A 247 22.19 -8.82 -13.58
CA ARG A 247 23.21 -7.79 -13.77
C ARG A 247 24.63 -8.40 -13.74
N LYS A 248 25.58 -7.72 -14.37
CA LYS A 248 27.02 -8.02 -14.27
C LYS A 248 27.68 -7.23 -13.12
N PRO A 249 28.66 -7.81 -12.39
CA PRO A 249 29.27 -9.13 -12.61
C PRO A 249 28.38 -10.32 -12.20
N HIS A 250 27.44 -10.11 -11.28
CA HIS A 250 26.50 -11.13 -10.80
C HIS A 250 25.20 -10.46 -10.33
N ASP A 251 24.14 -11.24 -10.15
CA ASP A 251 22.84 -10.77 -9.63
C ASP A 251 22.87 -10.75 -8.10
N HIS A 252 22.54 -9.62 -7.45
CA HIS A 252 22.55 -9.49 -5.99
C HIS A 252 21.60 -10.48 -5.30
N ASN A 253 20.43 -10.79 -5.89
CA ASN A 253 19.55 -11.85 -5.38
C ASN A 253 19.98 -13.24 -5.91
N ARG A 254 21.21 -13.42 -6.33
CA ARG A 254 21.86 -14.73 -6.55
C ARG A 254 23.23 -14.80 -5.87
N ASP A 255 23.64 -13.80 -5.09
CA ASP A 255 24.98 -13.73 -4.50
C ASP A 255 25.07 -14.38 -3.11
N TYR A 256 23.97 -14.92 -2.58
CA TYR A 256 23.95 -15.48 -1.23
C TYR A 256 24.62 -16.86 -1.15
N GLY A 257 25.27 -17.10 -0.01
CA GLY A 257 26.01 -18.31 0.32
C GLY A 257 27.52 -18.12 0.18
N LYS A 258 28.21 -19.18 -0.23
CA LYS A 258 29.66 -19.20 -0.31
C LYS A 258 30.19 -18.37 -1.49
N ASP A 259 31.22 -17.58 -1.21
CA ASP A 259 31.92 -16.69 -2.14
C ASP A 259 31.05 -15.54 -2.70
N SER A 260 30.19 -14.93 -1.88
CA SER A 260 29.52 -13.65 -2.19
C SER A 260 30.53 -12.59 -2.61
N ILE A 261 30.20 -11.81 -3.65
CA ILE A 261 31.10 -10.79 -4.22
C ILE A 261 30.67 -9.36 -3.91
N PHE A 262 29.41 -9.15 -3.49
CA PHE A 262 28.90 -7.83 -3.13
C PHE A 262 29.04 -7.61 -1.61
N PRO A 263 29.76 -6.55 -1.15
CA PRO A 263 29.92 -6.24 0.26
C PRO A 263 28.58 -6.09 1.01
N GLU A 264 27.55 -5.58 0.34
CA GLU A 264 26.18 -5.50 0.85
C GLU A 264 25.56 -6.86 1.18
N VAL A 265 25.84 -7.90 0.40
CA VAL A 265 25.29 -9.25 0.61
C VAL A 265 26.03 -9.95 1.75
N ASP A 266 27.36 -9.90 1.76
CA ASP A 266 28.20 -10.42 2.86
C ASP A 266 27.87 -9.75 4.21
N ALA A 267 27.65 -8.43 4.22
CA ALA A 267 27.23 -7.70 5.40
C ALA A 267 25.80 -8.06 5.85
N ILE A 268 24.89 -8.38 4.93
CA ILE A 268 23.54 -8.88 5.26
C ILE A 268 23.61 -10.28 5.90
N GLU A 269 24.45 -11.18 5.38
CA GLU A 269 24.65 -12.50 5.98
C GLU A 269 25.26 -12.40 7.39
N SER A 270 26.31 -11.57 7.54
CA SER A 270 26.96 -11.28 8.82
C SER A 270 26.03 -10.61 9.83
N LEU A 271 25.16 -9.71 9.38
CA LEU A 271 24.09 -9.12 10.20
C LEU A 271 23.13 -10.22 10.67
N ALA A 272 22.76 -11.14 9.79
CA ALA A 272 21.81 -12.18 10.13
C ALA A 272 22.32 -13.18 11.17
N ASP A 273 23.61 -13.56 11.10
CA ASP A 273 24.25 -14.38 12.13
C ASP A 273 24.42 -13.62 13.44
N SER A 274 24.97 -12.41 13.40
CA SER A 274 25.25 -11.62 14.61
C SER A 274 24.00 -11.22 15.39
N LYS A 275 22.87 -10.97 14.69
CA LYS A 275 21.57 -10.64 15.29
C LYS A 275 20.65 -11.85 15.49
N LYS A 276 21.07 -13.05 15.05
CA LYS A 276 20.29 -14.30 15.12
C LYS A 276 18.88 -14.15 14.53
N ILE A 277 18.82 -13.72 13.28
CA ILE A 277 17.56 -13.43 12.58
C ILE A 277 16.71 -14.70 12.47
N GLN A 278 15.44 -14.59 12.87
CA GLN A 278 14.47 -15.69 12.90
C GLN A 278 13.35 -15.52 11.88
N LEU A 279 13.22 -14.34 11.29
CA LEU A 279 12.13 -13.95 10.42
C LEU A 279 12.69 -13.10 9.28
N PHE A 280 12.51 -13.55 8.03
CA PHE A 280 13.03 -12.88 6.85
C PHE A 280 11.91 -12.56 5.86
N LEU A 281 11.81 -11.30 5.44
CA LEU A 281 10.92 -10.88 4.36
C LEU A 281 11.66 -9.99 3.36
N ASP A 282 11.73 -10.47 2.13
CA ASP A 282 12.36 -9.79 1.01
C ASP A 282 11.32 -9.16 0.10
N PHE A 283 11.56 -7.94 -0.38
CA PHE A 283 10.59 -7.18 -1.20
C PHE A 283 11.13 -6.98 -2.62
N HIS A 284 10.38 -7.50 -3.60
CA HIS A 284 10.66 -7.43 -5.03
C HIS A 284 9.48 -6.87 -5.84
N CYS A 285 9.74 -6.48 -7.08
CA CYS A 285 8.70 -6.26 -8.09
C CYS A 285 8.77 -7.31 -9.21
N PRO A 286 7.61 -7.88 -9.60
CA PRO A 286 7.52 -8.91 -10.63
C PRO A 286 7.68 -8.29 -12.03
N THR A 287 7.76 -9.10 -13.10
CA THR A 287 7.86 -8.54 -14.46
C THR A 287 6.66 -7.63 -14.83
N LEU A 288 6.90 -6.65 -15.70
CA LEU A 288 6.00 -5.51 -15.94
C LEU A 288 4.58 -5.89 -16.38
N ARG A 289 4.41 -6.93 -17.23
CA ARG A 289 3.11 -7.39 -17.77
C ARG A 289 3.04 -8.91 -17.98
N MET A 290 2.44 -9.63 -17.05
CA MET A 290 1.99 -11.03 -17.19
C MET A 290 0.95 -11.35 -16.08
N ASP A 291 0.01 -12.28 -16.30
CA ASP A 291 -1.17 -12.52 -15.43
C ASP A 291 -0.91 -12.46 -13.92
N ILE A 292 -0.05 -13.35 -13.38
CA ILE A 292 0.25 -13.36 -11.93
C ILE A 292 1.02 -12.13 -11.46
N HIS A 293 1.79 -11.52 -12.37
CA HIS A 293 2.66 -10.37 -12.15
C HIS A 293 1.87 -9.04 -12.14
N GLN A 294 0.54 -9.10 -12.14
CA GLN A 294 -0.37 -7.96 -11.92
C GLN A 294 -1.08 -8.03 -10.55
N SER A 295 -0.74 -9.03 -9.73
CA SER A 295 -1.15 -9.14 -8.32
C SER A 295 0.07 -9.31 -7.45
N MET A 296 -0.10 -9.13 -6.13
CA MET A 296 0.95 -9.53 -5.20
C MET A 296 1.06 -11.05 -5.12
N TYR A 297 2.25 -11.57 -4.83
CA TYR A 297 2.43 -12.99 -4.51
C TYR A 297 3.71 -13.24 -3.69
N PHE A 298 3.71 -14.31 -2.89
CA PHE A 298 4.88 -14.80 -2.17
C PHE A 298 5.58 -15.92 -2.96
N VAL A 299 6.90 -15.84 -3.06
CA VAL A 299 7.77 -16.93 -3.53
C VAL A 299 8.79 -17.30 -2.47
N GLY A 300 9.25 -18.55 -2.50
CA GLY A 300 10.16 -19.09 -1.50
C GLY A 300 10.09 -20.61 -1.42
N THR A 301 10.62 -21.15 -0.34
CA THR A 301 10.59 -22.58 -0.03
C THR A 301 9.34 -22.95 0.76
N LYS A 302 8.64 -23.99 0.33
CA LYS A 302 7.36 -24.44 0.92
C LYS A 302 7.54 -25.12 2.27
N GLN A 303 8.55 -25.98 2.37
CA GLN A 303 8.74 -26.96 3.45
C GLN A 303 9.81 -26.59 4.49
N THR A 304 10.63 -25.58 4.17
CA THR A 304 11.73 -25.08 5.01
C THR A 304 11.59 -23.56 5.10
N PRO A 305 11.73 -22.91 6.27
CA PRO A 305 11.73 -23.51 7.62
C PRO A 305 10.46 -24.33 7.91
N ALA A 306 10.42 -25.02 9.05
CA ALA A 306 9.27 -25.82 9.42
C ALA A 306 7.99 -24.96 9.44
N HIS A 307 6.93 -25.46 8.81
CA HIS A 307 5.63 -24.78 8.66
C HIS A 307 5.65 -23.43 7.90
N ASN A 308 6.71 -23.11 7.13
CA ASN A 308 6.84 -21.83 6.41
C ASN A 308 5.60 -21.48 5.55
N GLU A 309 5.07 -22.44 4.77
CA GLU A 309 3.86 -22.23 3.97
C GLU A 309 2.65 -21.81 4.80
N ALA A 310 2.43 -22.43 5.97
CA ALA A 310 1.29 -22.08 6.82
C ALA A 310 1.41 -20.66 7.40
N PHE A 311 2.61 -20.24 7.81
CA PHE A 311 2.84 -18.85 8.25
C PHE A 311 2.66 -17.85 7.09
N VAL A 312 3.16 -18.18 5.88
CA VAL A 312 2.99 -17.33 4.69
C VAL A 312 1.52 -17.26 4.24
N GLU A 313 0.75 -18.35 4.33
CA GLU A 313 -0.70 -18.37 4.08
C GLU A 313 -1.50 -17.62 5.15
N GLU A 314 -1.06 -17.63 6.41
CA GLU A 314 -1.66 -16.79 7.45
C GLU A 314 -1.42 -15.31 7.16
N PHE A 315 -0.16 -14.95 6.95
CA PHE A 315 0.24 -13.59 6.66
C PHE A 315 -0.45 -13.05 5.39
N ALA A 316 -0.53 -13.85 4.32
CA ALA A 316 -1.20 -13.48 3.09
C ALA A 316 -2.70 -13.14 3.27
N ILE A 317 -3.41 -13.94 4.07
CA ILE A 317 -4.83 -13.71 4.38
C ILE A 317 -4.99 -12.48 5.28
N LEU A 318 -4.09 -12.25 6.24
CA LEU A 318 -4.11 -11.06 7.09
C LEU A 318 -3.82 -9.78 6.29
N ILE A 319 -2.85 -9.81 5.36
CA ILE A 319 -2.62 -8.73 4.40
C ILE A 319 -3.90 -8.45 3.63
N ASN A 320 -4.50 -9.48 3.00
CA ASN A 320 -5.70 -9.32 2.17
C ASN A 320 -6.89 -8.71 2.93
N LYS A 321 -7.03 -8.97 4.24
CA LYS A 321 -8.03 -8.32 5.11
C LYS A 321 -7.75 -6.83 5.37
N GLY A 322 -6.49 -6.42 5.35
CA GLY A 322 -6.04 -5.06 5.71
C GLY A 322 -5.82 -4.11 4.53
N LEU A 323 -5.79 -4.60 3.29
CA LEU A 323 -5.43 -3.77 2.13
C LEU A 323 -6.43 -2.62 1.85
N PRO A 324 -5.93 -1.45 1.39
CA PRO A 324 -6.79 -0.33 1.02
C PRO A 324 -7.69 -0.65 -0.18
N PRO A 325 -8.83 0.04 -0.37
CA PRO A 325 -9.66 -0.13 -1.57
C PRO A 325 -8.87 0.16 -2.87
N LYS A 326 -9.13 -0.59 -3.94
CA LYS A 326 -8.41 -0.51 -5.25
C LYS A 326 -6.93 -0.94 -5.22
N ASN A 327 -6.56 -1.82 -4.29
CA ASN A 327 -5.27 -2.52 -4.25
C ASN A 327 -5.12 -3.60 -5.37
N PRO A 328 -3.90 -4.12 -5.64
CA PRO A 328 -3.64 -5.19 -6.63
C PRO A 328 -4.15 -6.60 -6.32
N GLY A 329 -4.99 -6.76 -5.29
CA GLY A 329 -5.35 -8.05 -4.71
C GLY A 329 -4.34 -8.50 -3.66
N GLY A 330 -4.80 -9.23 -2.65
CA GLY A 330 -3.94 -9.84 -1.65
C GLY A 330 -2.94 -10.83 -2.24
N PRO A 331 -1.80 -11.05 -1.56
CA PRO A 331 -0.74 -11.89 -2.09
C PRO A 331 -1.18 -13.34 -2.24
N ARG A 332 -0.94 -13.92 -3.41
CA ARG A 332 -1.06 -15.38 -3.63
C ARG A 332 0.13 -16.08 -3.00
N VAL A 333 -0.05 -17.28 -2.45
CA VAL A 333 1.08 -18.10 -1.96
C VAL A 333 1.56 -19.00 -3.08
N MET A 334 2.81 -18.82 -3.51
CA MET A 334 3.44 -19.56 -4.63
C MET A 334 4.79 -20.16 -4.21
N LEU A 335 4.88 -20.62 -2.96
CA LEU A 335 6.07 -21.32 -2.45
C LEU A 335 6.24 -22.67 -3.14
N GLN A 336 7.49 -23.10 -3.29
CA GLN A 336 7.86 -24.31 -4.02
C GLN A 336 8.74 -25.22 -3.17
N LYS A 337 8.72 -26.53 -3.43
CA LYS A 337 9.74 -27.43 -2.88
C LYS A 337 11.08 -27.10 -3.53
N ARG A 338 12.07 -26.71 -2.73
CA ARG A 338 13.46 -26.50 -3.15
C ARG A 338 14.40 -26.98 -2.03
N GLU A 339 15.56 -27.49 -2.42
CA GLU A 339 16.66 -27.91 -1.55
C GLU A 339 17.50 -26.70 -1.06
N PRO A 340 18.51 -26.83 -0.18
CA PRO A 340 19.47 -25.75 0.03
C PRO A 340 20.31 -25.45 -1.24
N MET A 341 21.11 -24.38 -1.20
CA MET A 341 22.16 -24.06 -2.17
C MET A 341 23.37 -23.49 -1.42
N GLU A 342 24.55 -24.10 -1.60
CA GLU A 342 25.78 -23.65 -0.94
C GLU A 342 26.36 -22.36 -1.55
N LYS A 343 26.12 -22.11 -2.84
CA LYS A 343 26.60 -20.95 -3.59
C LYS A 343 25.57 -20.56 -4.64
N GLY A 344 25.50 -19.26 -4.95
CA GLY A 344 24.62 -18.77 -6.02
C GLY A 344 23.15 -18.70 -5.61
N SER A 345 22.85 -18.70 -4.31
CA SER A 345 21.48 -18.80 -3.80
C SER A 345 20.75 -17.47 -3.92
N ASN A 346 19.42 -17.53 -4.06
CA ASN A 346 18.59 -16.37 -3.78
C ASN A 346 18.33 -16.22 -2.29
N CYS A 347 18.08 -14.99 -1.85
CA CYS A 347 18.00 -14.62 -0.44
C CYS A 347 16.94 -15.46 0.31
N ASN A 348 15.71 -15.57 -0.21
CA ASN A 348 14.65 -16.35 0.44
C ASN A 348 15.06 -17.82 0.62
N ARG A 349 15.69 -18.44 -0.38
CA ARG A 349 16.18 -19.83 -0.28
C ARG A 349 17.34 -19.95 0.69
N TYR A 350 18.28 -19.01 0.71
CA TYR A 350 19.39 -18.97 1.68
C TYR A 350 18.85 -18.87 3.10
N PHE A 351 18.05 -17.85 3.40
CA PHE A 351 17.53 -17.60 4.73
C PHE A 351 16.64 -18.72 5.25
N SER A 352 15.87 -19.36 4.36
CA SER A 352 15.01 -20.49 4.75
C SER A 352 15.75 -21.69 5.32
N TYR A 353 17.04 -21.85 4.99
CA TYR A 353 17.90 -22.91 5.51
C TYR A 353 18.85 -22.44 6.63
N LYS A 354 18.76 -21.19 7.07
CA LYS A 354 19.57 -20.67 8.18
C LYS A 354 19.02 -21.19 9.52
N GLU A 355 19.92 -21.55 10.44
CA GLU A 355 19.55 -22.10 11.74
C GLU A 355 18.69 -21.09 12.54
N GLY A 356 17.62 -21.58 13.17
CA GLY A 356 16.71 -20.75 13.96
C GLY A 356 15.68 -19.93 13.16
N MET A 357 15.68 -20.02 11.83
CA MET A 357 14.65 -19.38 10.99
C MET A 357 13.27 -20.00 11.22
N ILE A 358 12.24 -19.16 11.37
CA ILE A 358 10.84 -19.53 11.59
C ILE A 358 10.00 -19.26 10.33
N MET A 359 10.29 -18.17 9.62
CA MET A 359 9.61 -17.80 8.37
C MET A 359 10.59 -17.09 7.44
N ALA A 360 10.60 -17.46 6.17
CA ALA A 360 11.39 -16.79 5.14
C ALA A 360 10.67 -16.82 3.77
N ALA A 361 10.48 -15.65 3.16
CA ALA A 361 9.83 -15.50 1.86
C ALA A 361 10.27 -14.20 1.14
N THR A 362 10.07 -14.16 -0.18
CA THR A 362 10.05 -12.92 -0.97
C THR A 362 8.60 -12.56 -1.30
N LEU A 363 8.20 -11.31 -1.07
CA LEU A 363 6.93 -10.72 -1.51
C LEU A 363 7.17 -9.90 -2.78
N GLU A 364 6.43 -10.28 -3.82
CA GLU A 364 6.42 -9.63 -5.13
C GLU A 364 5.27 -8.63 -5.17
N VAL A 365 5.57 -7.34 -5.40
CA VAL A 365 4.59 -6.24 -5.48
C VAL A 365 4.56 -5.68 -6.91
N PRO A 366 3.43 -5.78 -7.63
CA PRO A 366 3.33 -5.41 -9.05
C PRO A 366 3.57 -3.92 -9.30
N TYR A 367 4.32 -3.61 -10.36
CA TYR A 367 4.68 -2.24 -10.74
C TYR A 367 3.49 -1.31 -11.02
N ALA A 368 2.58 -1.73 -11.91
CA ALA A 368 1.54 -0.86 -12.46
C ALA A 368 0.33 -1.68 -12.97
N PRO A 369 -0.43 -2.36 -12.09
CA PRO A 369 -1.47 -3.30 -12.48
C PRO A 369 -2.81 -2.65 -12.85
N LEU A 370 -3.48 -3.25 -13.83
CA LEU A 370 -4.75 -2.76 -14.38
C LEU A 370 -5.86 -2.66 -13.31
N LYS A 371 -6.65 -1.58 -13.34
CA LYS A 371 -7.79 -1.28 -12.43
C LYS A 371 -7.41 -1.02 -10.97
N THR A 372 -6.13 -0.82 -10.69
CA THR A 372 -5.62 -0.48 -9.35
C THR A 372 -5.16 0.99 -9.29
N VAL A 373 -4.81 1.45 -8.10
CA VAL A 373 -4.13 2.74 -7.92
C VAL A 373 -2.76 2.47 -7.29
N MET A 374 -1.74 2.17 -8.08
CA MET A 374 -0.35 2.09 -7.56
C MET A 374 0.33 3.46 -7.62
N ASP A 375 -0.15 4.41 -6.81
CA ASP A 375 0.55 5.67 -6.53
C ASP A 375 1.35 5.57 -5.21
N VAL A 376 2.14 6.61 -4.91
CA VAL A 376 3.00 6.67 -3.72
C VAL A 376 2.22 6.44 -2.42
N ASP A 377 1.05 7.09 -2.27
CA ASP A 377 0.25 7.01 -1.06
C ASP A 377 -0.40 5.64 -0.89
N ASN A 378 -0.88 5.03 -1.97
CA ASN A 378 -1.43 3.69 -1.91
C ASN A 378 -0.36 2.63 -1.68
N CYS A 379 0.86 2.81 -2.22
CA CYS A 379 2.00 1.94 -1.88
C CYS A 379 2.32 2.00 -0.38
N ARG A 380 2.40 3.20 0.20
CA ARG A 380 2.58 3.38 1.65
C ARG A 380 1.46 2.71 2.47
N LYS A 381 0.19 2.82 2.04
CA LYS A 381 -0.97 2.14 2.67
C LYS A 381 -0.94 0.62 2.51
N ILE A 382 -0.39 0.09 1.42
CA ILE A 382 -0.10 -1.34 1.29
C ILE A 382 0.98 -1.75 2.31
N GLY A 383 2.00 -0.93 2.51
CA GLY A 383 3.01 -1.09 3.56
C GLY A 383 2.42 -1.16 4.98
N GLU A 384 1.53 -0.23 5.30
CA GLU A 384 0.78 -0.22 6.56
C GLU A 384 -0.10 -1.48 6.73
N ALA A 385 -0.76 -1.95 5.66
CA ALA A 385 -1.54 -3.19 5.69
C ALA A 385 -0.66 -4.43 5.96
N ILE A 386 0.55 -4.48 5.37
CA ILE A 386 1.55 -5.52 5.59
C ILE A 386 2.07 -5.47 7.03
N PHE A 387 2.36 -4.26 7.55
CA PHE A 387 2.72 -4.05 8.96
C PHE A 387 1.64 -4.58 9.92
N ASN A 388 0.40 -4.14 9.75
CA ASN A 388 -0.73 -4.50 10.62
C ASN A 388 -1.04 -6.01 10.57
N ALA A 389 -0.83 -6.64 9.41
CA ALA A 389 -0.87 -8.10 9.28
C ALA A 389 0.26 -8.78 10.07
N TRP A 390 1.49 -8.24 10.04
CA TRP A 390 2.64 -8.80 10.76
C TRP A 390 2.48 -8.70 12.28
N VAL A 391 1.95 -7.57 12.78
CA VAL A 391 1.66 -7.38 14.22
C VAL A 391 0.75 -8.49 14.75
N LYS A 392 -0.24 -8.90 13.95
CA LYS A 392 -1.21 -9.97 14.26
C LYS A 392 -0.64 -11.40 14.22
N MET A 393 0.47 -11.64 13.52
CA MET A 393 1.09 -12.97 13.43
C MET A 393 1.52 -13.52 14.79
N ASP A 394 1.39 -14.83 14.98
CA ASP A 394 1.91 -15.57 16.13
C ASP A 394 2.87 -16.68 15.70
N PHE A 395 4.15 -16.34 15.67
CA PHE A 395 5.25 -17.24 15.29
C PHE A 395 5.68 -18.22 16.41
N ASN A 396 4.78 -18.59 17.32
CA ASN A 396 5.03 -19.59 18.37
C ASN A 396 4.23 -20.90 18.18
N GLN A 397 3.40 -20.98 17.15
CA GLN A 397 2.50 -22.13 16.91
C GLN A 397 3.26 -23.37 16.43
N THR A 398 2.88 -24.55 16.94
CA THR A 398 3.54 -25.83 16.64
C THR A 398 3.03 -26.54 15.38
N ASN A 399 1.81 -26.26 14.92
CA ASN A 399 1.29 -26.75 13.64
C ASN A 399 0.25 -25.78 13.02
N PRO A 400 0.66 -24.54 12.69
CA PRO A 400 -0.26 -23.43 12.39
C PRO A 400 -1.28 -23.72 11.28
N GLY A 401 -0.92 -24.50 10.25
CA GLY A 401 -1.80 -24.74 9.09
C GLY A 401 -3.00 -25.63 9.41
N GLU A 402 -2.78 -26.74 10.12
CA GLU A 402 -3.82 -27.73 10.40
C GLU A 402 -4.82 -27.21 11.44
N ASP A 403 -4.32 -26.59 12.51
CA ASP A 403 -5.14 -26.02 13.58
C ASP A 403 -6.04 -24.91 13.05
N ARG A 404 -5.48 -24.04 12.20
CA ARG A 404 -6.22 -22.97 11.52
C ARG A 404 -7.28 -23.50 10.56
N ALA A 405 -6.99 -24.52 9.77
CA ALA A 405 -7.96 -25.10 8.84
C ALA A 405 -9.18 -25.66 9.59
N LYS A 406 -8.95 -26.43 10.67
CA LYS A 406 -10.00 -26.95 11.55
C LYS A 406 -10.82 -25.83 12.20
N PHE A 407 -10.16 -24.75 12.64
CA PHE A 407 -10.85 -23.61 13.25
C PHE A 407 -11.69 -22.82 12.24
N MET A 408 -11.20 -22.64 11.00
CA MET A 408 -11.97 -22.01 9.92
C MET A 408 -13.20 -22.82 9.51
N GLU A 409 -13.11 -24.15 9.44
CA GLU A 409 -14.29 -25.00 9.21
C GLU A 409 -15.31 -24.90 10.34
N PHE A 410 -14.85 -24.83 11.60
CA PHE A 410 -15.72 -24.56 12.73
C PHE A 410 -16.44 -23.20 12.62
N GLN A 411 -15.73 -22.12 12.26
CA GLN A 411 -16.34 -20.81 12.06
C GLN A 411 -17.44 -20.82 10.98
N LYS A 412 -17.29 -21.61 9.91
CA LYS A 412 -18.31 -21.76 8.84
C LYS A 412 -19.62 -22.40 9.30
N ARG A 413 -19.66 -23.04 10.48
CA ARG A 413 -20.89 -23.61 11.06
C ARG A 413 -21.88 -22.53 11.52
N PHE A 414 -21.38 -21.34 11.90
CA PHE A 414 -22.19 -20.17 12.27
C PHE A 414 -22.79 -19.48 11.03
N LYS A 415 -23.75 -20.15 10.40
CA LYS A 415 -24.52 -19.65 9.24
C LYS A 415 -26.03 -19.80 9.47
N GLY A 416 -26.84 -19.10 8.68
CA GLY A 416 -28.30 -19.18 8.77
C GLY A 416 -28.89 -18.45 9.99
N SER A 417 -29.85 -19.08 10.67
CA SER A 417 -30.65 -18.46 11.73
C SER A 417 -29.89 -18.33 13.06
N PRO A 418 -30.29 -17.39 13.96
CA PRO A 418 -29.75 -17.31 15.32
C PRO A 418 -29.85 -18.63 16.09
N ALA A 419 -30.95 -19.38 15.94
CA ALA A 419 -31.12 -20.67 16.61
C ALA A 419 -30.05 -21.71 16.20
N ASN A 420 -29.61 -21.72 14.93
CA ASN A 420 -28.50 -22.56 14.50
C ASN A 420 -27.18 -22.13 15.16
N TRP A 421 -26.95 -20.82 15.30
CA TRP A 421 -25.76 -20.31 15.98
C TRP A 421 -25.77 -20.65 17.48
N GLU A 422 -26.91 -20.55 18.15
CA GLU A 422 -27.07 -20.95 19.56
C GLU A 422 -26.83 -22.46 19.75
N SER A 423 -27.30 -23.31 18.82
CA SER A 423 -27.01 -24.75 18.83
C SER A 423 -25.51 -25.03 18.68
N VAL A 424 -24.85 -24.45 17.67
CA VAL A 424 -23.42 -24.66 17.40
C VAL A 424 -22.55 -24.12 18.55
N ALA A 425 -22.94 -22.99 19.16
CA ALA A 425 -22.27 -22.48 20.34
C ALA A 425 -22.49 -23.40 21.56
N GLY A 426 -23.71 -23.89 21.77
CA GLY A 426 -24.04 -24.79 22.88
C GLY A 426 -23.26 -26.09 22.87
N GLU A 427 -23.02 -26.70 21.70
CA GLU A 427 -22.17 -27.89 21.56
C GLU A 427 -20.75 -27.69 22.12
N ILE A 428 -20.20 -26.48 22.02
CA ILE A 428 -18.82 -26.14 22.39
C ILE A 428 -18.75 -25.56 23.81
N LEU A 429 -19.74 -24.77 24.20
CA LEU A 429 -19.78 -24.11 25.52
C LEU A 429 -20.25 -25.03 26.64
N ASN A 430 -20.96 -26.12 26.32
CA ASN A 430 -21.37 -27.14 27.28
C ASN A 430 -20.36 -28.29 27.43
N ASP A 431 -19.24 -28.26 26.70
CA ASP A 431 -18.16 -29.25 26.79
C ASP A 431 -16.87 -28.60 27.32
N ASP A 432 -16.54 -28.87 28.58
CA ASP A 432 -15.32 -28.39 29.23
C ASP A 432 -14.02 -28.90 28.57
N LYS A 433 -14.10 -29.93 27.72
CA LYS A 433 -12.95 -30.44 26.96
C LYS A 433 -12.72 -29.72 25.64
N SER A 434 -13.70 -28.96 25.15
CA SER A 434 -13.57 -28.22 23.88
C SER A 434 -12.46 -27.16 23.97
N PRO A 435 -11.57 -27.02 22.96
CA PRO A 435 -10.42 -26.14 23.07
C PRO A 435 -10.81 -24.67 23.33
N ALA A 436 -10.02 -23.97 24.15
CA ALA A 436 -10.31 -22.59 24.55
C ALA A 436 -10.58 -21.66 23.34
N LEU A 437 -9.76 -21.75 22.29
CA LEU A 437 -9.92 -21.05 21.01
C LEU A 437 -11.35 -21.15 20.43
N TYR A 438 -11.96 -22.33 20.51
CA TYR A 438 -13.30 -22.63 19.99
C TYR A 438 -14.39 -22.07 20.91
N ARG A 439 -14.22 -22.21 22.24
CA ARG A 439 -15.13 -21.63 23.25
C ARG A 439 -15.16 -20.11 23.21
N ILE A 440 -14.02 -19.47 22.99
CA ILE A 440 -13.90 -18.01 22.85
C ILE A 440 -14.66 -17.54 21.60
N GLU A 441 -14.54 -18.25 20.48
CA GLU A 441 -15.29 -17.94 19.26
C GLU A 441 -16.79 -18.15 19.45
N ALA A 442 -17.21 -19.27 20.05
CA ALA A 442 -18.60 -19.54 20.37
C ALA A 442 -19.20 -18.45 21.29
N SER A 443 -18.44 -18.01 22.29
CA SER A 443 -18.82 -16.89 23.17
C SER A 443 -19.01 -15.60 22.37
N ASN A 444 -18.05 -15.22 21.50
CA ASN A 444 -18.20 -14.05 20.63
C ASN A 444 -19.45 -14.12 19.73
N LYS A 445 -19.82 -15.29 19.21
CA LYS A 445 -21.05 -15.48 18.42
C LYS A 445 -22.30 -15.35 19.28
N MET A 446 -22.31 -15.86 20.51
CA MET A 446 -23.41 -15.68 21.47
C MET A 446 -23.57 -14.20 21.88
N GLY A 447 -22.46 -13.50 22.15
CA GLY A 447 -22.45 -12.07 22.43
C GLY A 447 -23.13 -11.25 21.31
N TYR A 448 -22.85 -11.60 20.04
CA TYR A 448 -23.47 -10.96 18.88
C TYR A 448 -24.99 -11.18 18.83
N ILE A 449 -25.46 -12.38 19.14
CA ILE A 449 -26.91 -12.70 19.19
C ILE A 449 -27.59 -11.90 20.31
N ARG A 450 -27.00 -11.90 21.52
CA ARG A 450 -27.54 -11.19 22.69
C ARG A 450 -27.56 -9.67 22.49
N ALA A 451 -26.53 -9.11 21.86
CA ALA A 451 -26.49 -7.69 21.49
C ALA A 451 -27.65 -7.31 20.55
N ARG A 452 -27.95 -8.14 19.54
CA ARG A 452 -29.09 -7.93 18.62
C ARG A 452 -30.47 -8.13 19.27
N GLN A 453 -30.53 -8.81 20.41
CA GLN A 453 -31.72 -8.94 21.25
C GLN A 453 -31.84 -7.81 22.29
N ASN A 454 -30.98 -6.78 22.23
CA ASN A 454 -30.84 -5.70 23.23
C ASN A 454 -30.50 -6.20 24.66
N LYS A 455 -30.03 -7.44 24.80
CA LYS A 455 -29.58 -8.04 26.06
C LYS A 455 -28.12 -7.66 26.32
N TYR A 456 -27.87 -6.37 26.55
CA TYR A 456 -26.51 -5.82 26.54
C TYR A 456 -25.59 -6.40 27.63
N GLN A 457 -26.09 -6.67 28.85
CA GLN A 457 -25.25 -7.29 29.89
C GLN A 457 -24.87 -8.73 29.53
N GLU A 458 -25.83 -9.57 29.11
CA GLU A 458 -25.54 -10.93 28.63
C GLU A 458 -24.54 -10.91 27.46
N ALA A 459 -24.65 -9.93 26.56
CA ALA A 459 -23.69 -9.76 25.46
C ALA A 459 -22.28 -9.41 25.95
N ALA A 460 -22.17 -8.49 26.92
CA ALA A 460 -20.90 -8.11 27.53
C ALA A 460 -20.23 -9.31 28.23
N ASP A 461 -20.99 -10.10 28.99
CA ASP A 461 -20.46 -11.26 29.71
C ASP A 461 -19.83 -12.29 28.74
N PHE A 462 -20.43 -12.50 27.57
CA PHE A 462 -19.85 -13.33 26.50
C PHE A 462 -18.57 -12.73 25.89
N TYR A 463 -18.54 -11.42 25.61
CA TYR A 463 -17.34 -10.77 25.04
C TYR A 463 -16.17 -10.71 26.04
N LEU A 464 -16.43 -10.62 27.34
CA LEU A 464 -15.40 -10.65 28.38
C LEU A 464 -14.57 -11.94 28.37
N VAL A 465 -15.09 -13.05 27.84
CA VAL A 465 -14.34 -14.32 27.70
C VAL A 465 -13.10 -14.11 26.81
N ALA A 466 -13.26 -13.44 25.66
CA ALA A 466 -12.14 -13.15 24.77
C ALA A 466 -11.18 -12.11 25.33
N LEU A 467 -11.70 -11.09 26.02
CA LEU A 467 -10.91 -9.96 26.54
C LEU A 467 -10.05 -10.36 27.74
N LYS A 468 -10.55 -11.26 28.61
CA LYS A 468 -9.82 -11.73 29.79
C LYS A 468 -8.84 -12.88 29.51
N ASP A 469 -9.01 -13.64 28.43
CA ASP A 469 -8.08 -14.72 28.10
C ASP A 469 -6.80 -14.16 27.44
N ALA A 470 -5.76 -13.96 28.24
CA ALA A 470 -4.46 -13.48 27.77
C ALA A 470 -3.74 -14.48 26.84
N VAL A 471 -4.05 -15.78 26.95
CA VAL A 471 -3.22 -16.88 26.41
C VAL A 471 -3.81 -17.46 25.12
N ASN A 472 -5.11 -17.73 25.07
CA ASN A 472 -5.76 -18.49 24.01
C ASN A 472 -6.56 -17.64 23.02
N ALA A 473 -7.03 -16.45 23.44
CA ALA A 473 -7.83 -15.59 22.58
C ALA A 473 -6.95 -14.85 21.55
N THR A 474 -7.21 -15.13 20.27
CA THR A 474 -6.47 -14.55 19.14
C THR A 474 -6.66 -13.03 19.04
N PRO A 475 -5.74 -12.30 18.37
CA PRO A 475 -5.89 -10.88 18.10
C PRO A 475 -7.22 -10.51 17.41
N ASP A 476 -7.67 -11.30 16.44
CA ASP A 476 -8.94 -11.07 15.72
C ASP A 476 -10.17 -11.35 16.61
N GLN A 477 -10.12 -12.33 17.52
CA GLN A 477 -11.19 -12.57 18.51
C GLN A 477 -11.29 -11.45 19.54
N LYS A 478 -10.15 -10.96 20.04
CA LYS A 478 -10.09 -9.79 20.94
C LYS A 478 -10.57 -8.53 20.23
N ALA A 479 -10.13 -8.29 18.99
CA ALA A 479 -10.63 -7.19 18.16
C ALA A 479 -12.15 -7.23 18.02
N THR A 480 -12.71 -8.41 17.70
CA THR A 480 -14.16 -8.60 17.55
C THR A 480 -14.90 -8.32 18.85
N ALA A 481 -14.46 -8.91 19.97
CA ALA A 481 -15.05 -8.71 21.29
C ALA A 481 -15.00 -7.24 21.72
N LEU A 482 -13.86 -6.57 21.57
CA LEU A 482 -13.67 -5.19 22.01
C LEU A 482 -14.43 -4.18 21.14
N THR A 483 -14.50 -4.42 19.83
CA THR A 483 -15.35 -3.66 18.90
C THR A 483 -16.80 -3.73 19.36
N GLN A 484 -17.33 -4.93 19.56
CA GLN A 484 -18.73 -5.12 19.88
C GLN A 484 -19.07 -4.72 21.32
N MET A 485 -18.12 -4.86 22.27
CA MET A 485 -18.23 -4.30 23.62
C MET A 485 -18.38 -2.77 23.56
N SER A 486 -17.54 -2.09 22.79
CA SER A 486 -17.66 -0.63 22.59
C SER A 486 -18.98 -0.24 21.95
N VAL A 487 -19.46 -1.02 20.97
CA VAL A 487 -20.76 -0.80 20.33
C VAL A 487 -21.94 -0.96 21.30
N ILE A 488 -21.96 -2.00 22.14
CA ILE A 488 -23.05 -2.16 23.11
C ILE A 488 -22.98 -1.13 24.24
N VAL A 489 -21.79 -0.78 24.73
CA VAL A 489 -21.63 0.23 25.79
C VAL A 489 -22.03 1.63 25.31
N CYS A 490 -21.76 1.99 24.05
CA CYS A 490 -22.25 3.25 23.47
C CYS A 490 -23.77 3.25 23.15
N LYS A 491 -24.41 2.08 22.98
CA LYS A 491 -25.83 1.96 22.62
C LYS A 491 -26.76 1.68 23.80
N ASP A 492 -26.23 1.13 24.89
CA ASP A 492 -26.95 0.81 26.11
C ASP A 492 -27.41 2.09 26.83
N PRO A 493 -28.73 2.36 26.95
CA PRO A 493 -29.23 3.53 27.65
C PRO A 493 -28.85 3.57 29.13
N GLY A 494 -28.52 2.42 29.74
CA GLY A 494 -28.08 2.31 31.13
C GLY A 494 -26.58 2.54 31.34
N SER A 495 -25.78 2.72 30.29
CA SER A 495 -24.33 2.91 30.42
C SER A 495 -23.97 4.34 30.82
N THR A 496 -23.12 4.46 31.86
CA THR A 496 -22.61 5.74 32.35
C THR A 496 -21.57 6.33 31.42
N LEU A 497 -21.37 7.66 31.48
CA LEU A 497 -20.33 8.34 30.70
C LEU A 497 -18.93 7.77 30.99
N GLU A 498 -18.60 7.51 32.26
CA GLU A 498 -17.34 6.90 32.68
C GLU A 498 -17.12 5.52 32.07
N LYS A 499 -18.17 4.66 32.05
CA LYS A 499 -18.11 3.33 31.43
C LYS A 499 -17.84 3.41 29.92
N VAL A 500 -18.48 4.37 29.24
CA VAL A 500 -18.25 4.63 27.80
C VAL A 500 -16.84 5.15 27.56
N GLU A 501 -16.36 6.11 28.35
CA GLU A 501 -15.02 6.70 28.20
C GLU A 501 -13.92 5.69 28.43
N LYS A 502 -14.04 4.86 29.48
CA LYS A 502 -13.13 3.74 29.73
C LYS A 502 -13.12 2.74 28.58
N GLN A 503 -14.29 2.35 28.09
CA GLN A 503 -14.41 1.35 27.02
C GLN A 503 -13.85 1.85 25.69
N LEU A 504 -14.07 3.12 25.35
CA LEU A 504 -13.51 3.76 24.16
C LEU A 504 -12.00 3.95 24.27
N ALA A 505 -11.48 4.29 25.45
CA ALA A 505 -10.04 4.33 25.69
C ALA A 505 -9.40 2.96 25.46
N GLU A 506 -9.96 1.89 26.06
CA GLU A 506 -9.47 0.51 25.88
C GLU A 506 -9.49 0.09 24.40
N PHE A 507 -10.52 0.45 23.63
CA PHE A 507 -10.58 0.18 22.20
C PHE A 507 -9.54 0.97 21.39
N LEU A 508 -9.34 2.25 21.70
CA LEU A 508 -8.37 3.09 20.99
C LEU A 508 -6.92 2.68 21.27
N ASP A 509 -6.64 2.12 22.44
CA ASP A 509 -5.34 1.57 22.83
C ASP A 509 -5.09 0.14 22.30
N PHE A 510 -6.05 -0.44 21.55
CA PHE A 510 -5.96 -1.82 21.10
C PHE A 510 -5.32 -1.99 19.72
N ALA A 511 -4.09 -2.50 19.75
CA ALA A 511 -3.16 -2.70 18.62
C ALA A 511 -3.66 -3.48 17.40
N TYR A 512 -4.77 -4.22 17.49
CA TYR A 512 -5.18 -5.18 16.46
C TYR A 512 -6.54 -4.87 15.81
N SER A 513 -7.12 -3.69 16.08
CA SER A 513 -8.34 -3.21 15.43
C SER A 513 -8.11 -2.96 13.93
N SER A 514 -9.06 -3.35 13.09
CA SER A 514 -9.05 -3.05 11.65
C SER A 514 -9.68 -1.68 11.34
N PRO A 515 -9.39 -1.04 10.19
CA PRO A 515 -10.01 0.22 9.81
C PRO A 515 -11.55 0.18 9.79
N SER A 516 -12.15 -0.96 9.43
CA SER A 516 -13.60 -1.16 9.48
C SER A 516 -14.14 -1.16 10.92
N GLN A 517 -13.43 -1.80 11.86
CA GLN A 517 -13.81 -1.82 13.28
C GLN A 517 -13.63 -0.44 13.93
N GLN A 518 -12.54 0.26 13.57
CA GLN A 518 -12.33 1.65 13.99
C GLN A 518 -13.45 2.55 13.46
N THR A 519 -13.80 2.44 12.18
CA THR A 519 -14.92 3.19 11.56
C THR A 519 -16.26 2.89 12.25
N GLU A 520 -16.51 1.65 12.67
CA GLU A 520 -17.72 1.28 13.43
C GLU A 520 -17.73 1.94 14.82
N VAL A 521 -16.67 1.75 15.62
CA VAL A 521 -16.60 2.25 17.01
C VAL A 521 -16.56 3.78 17.08
N LEU A 522 -15.79 4.44 16.21
CA LEU A 522 -15.72 5.90 16.15
C LEU A 522 -17.08 6.51 15.75
N GLY A 523 -17.83 5.83 14.87
CA GLY A 523 -19.18 6.24 14.48
C GLY A 523 -20.20 6.17 15.62
N VAL A 524 -20.24 5.05 16.37
CA VAL A 524 -21.15 4.92 17.52
C VAL A 524 -20.73 5.81 18.70
N ALA A 525 -19.43 6.08 18.87
CA ALA A 525 -18.94 7.06 19.84
C ALA A 525 -19.41 8.48 19.49
N SER A 526 -19.30 8.88 18.21
CA SER A 526 -19.80 10.17 17.74
C SER A 526 -21.31 10.33 18.02
N ALA A 527 -22.11 9.33 17.64
CA ALA A 527 -23.55 9.32 17.91
C ALA A 527 -23.90 9.32 19.41
N PHE A 528 -23.12 8.63 20.26
CA PHE A 528 -23.30 8.68 21.71
C PHE A 528 -23.13 10.10 22.25
N TYR A 529 -22.06 10.81 21.88
CA TYR A 529 -21.80 12.16 22.37
C TYR A 529 -22.78 13.20 21.83
N GLU A 530 -23.23 13.05 20.58
CA GLU A 530 -24.31 13.86 20.01
C GLU A 530 -25.62 13.69 20.79
N ASN A 531 -26.00 12.45 21.13
CA ASN A 531 -27.17 12.18 21.97
C ASN A 531 -27.05 12.75 23.40
N LYS A 532 -25.83 13.03 23.87
CA LYS A 532 -25.55 13.76 25.12
C LYS A 532 -25.36 15.28 24.91
N GLN A 533 -25.63 15.79 23.70
CA GLN A 533 -25.47 17.20 23.29
C GLN A 533 -24.03 17.74 23.44
N ASN A 534 -23.03 16.85 23.45
CA ASN A 534 -21.61 17.20 23.46
C ASN A 534 -21.08 17.13 22.02
N TYR A 535 -21.42 18.16 21.24
CA TYR A 535 -21.17 18.18 19.80
C TYR A 535 -19.68 18.30 19.47
N GLU A 536 -18.88 18.97 20.31
CA GLU A 536 -17.42 19.06 20.19
C GLU A 536 -16.78 17.67 20.25
N LYS A 537 -17.17 16.83 21.21
CA LYS A 537 -16.62 15.48 21.35
C LYS A 537 -17.17 14.55 20.28
N ALA A 538 -18.44 14.70 19.90
CA ALA A 538 -19.02 13.99 18.76
C ALA A 538 -18.27 14.29 17.45
N LEU A 539 -17.89 15.55 17.22
CA LEU A 539 -17.13 16.03 16.08
C LEU A 539 -15.71 15.45 16.06
N GLN A 540 -15.01 15.44 17.20
CA GLN A 540 -13.70 14.78 17.32
C GLN A 540 -13.74 13.30 16.92
N PHE A 541 -14.78 12.57 17.35
CA PHE A 541 -14.97 11.17 16.97
C PHE A 541 -15.31 11.00 15.47
N ALA A 542 -16.15 11.87 14.90
CA ALA A 542 -16.47 11.84 13.46
C ALA A 542 -15.25 12.18 12.58
N GLN A 543 -14.42 13.13 13.00
CA GLN A 543 -13.16 13.47 12.32
C GLN A 543 -12.16 12.30 12.37
N LYS A 544 -12.02 11.61 13.50
CA LYS A 544 -11.24 10.36 13.59
C LYS A 544 -11.85 9.26 12.69
N GLN A 545 -13.17 9.15 12.65
CA GLN A 545 -13.87 8.18 11.79
C GLN A 545 -13.55 8.41 10.31
N LEU A 546 -13.44 9.67 9.87
CA LEU A 546 -13.12 10.03 8.49
C LEU A 546 -11.75 9.50 8.05
N LEU A 547 -10.77 9.48 8.95
CA LEU A 547 -9.42 8.97 8.69
C LEU A 547 -9.38 7.44 8.53
N ALA A 548 -10.24 6.71 9.23
CA ALA A 548 -10.35 5.25 9.13
C ALA A 548 -11.34 4.76 8.05
N GLY A 549 -12.23 5.65 7.57
CA GLY A 549 -13.35 5.33 6.70
C GLY A 549 -12.94 4.92 5.28
N THR A 550 -13.69 4.00 4.68
CA THR A 550 -13.50 3.67 3.26
C THR A 550 -14.10 4.75 2.36
N LYS A 551 -13.76 4.74 1.06
CA LYS A 551 -14.39 5.61 0.04
C LYS A 551 -15.94 5.56 0.02
N TYR A 552 -16.54 4.48 0.51
CA TYR A 552 -17.99 4.28 0.61
C TYR A 552 -18.58 4.94 1.86
N ASP A 553 -17.76 5.13 2.90
CA ASP A 553 -18.15 5.77 4.16
C ASP A 553 -17.89 7.29 4.16
N THR A 554 -16.86 7.75 3.42
CA THR A 554 -16.38 9.14 3.42
C THR A 554 -17.50 10.18 3.29
N GLY A 555 -18.42 10.03 2.32
CA GLY A 555 -19.51 10.99 2.10
C GLY A 555 -20.50 11.05 3.28
N ARG A 556 -20.91 9.88 3.80
CA ARG A 556 -21.73 9.77 5.01
C ARG A 556 -21.05 10.42 6.22
N ILE A 557 -19.74 10.23 6.39
CA ILE A 557 -18.98 10.78 7.52
C ILE A 557 -18.81 12.31 7.37
N LEU A 558 -18.53 12.82 6.17
CA LEU A 558 -18.48 14.26 5.90
C LEU A 558 -19.84 14.91 6.17
N ASN A 559 -20.94 14.30 5.72
CA ASN A 559 -22.30 14.76 6.05
C ASN A 559 -22.50 14.81 7.57
N LYS A 560 -22.08 13.77 8.30
CA LYS A 560 -22.15 13.75 9.76
C LYS A 560 -21.36 14.87 10.43
N ILE A 561 -20.15 15.16 9.94
CA ILE A 561 -19.33 16.28 10.40
C ILE A 561 -20.04 17.62 10.15
N ALA A 562 -20.67 17.79 8.99
CA ALA A 562 -21.44 18.99 8.67
C ALA A 562 -22.69 19.16 9.55
N ASP A 563 -23.41 18.07 9.83
CA ASP A 563 -24.58 18.09 10.72
C ASP A 563 -24.20 18.48 12.15
N LEU A 564 -23.03 18.03 12.63
CA LEU A 564 -22.47 18.44 13.92
C LEU A 564 -22.07 19.93 13.94
N TYR A 565 -21.46 20.45 12.87
CA TYR A 565 -21.23 21.90 12.75
C TYR A 565 -22.54 22.69 12.72
N ASP A 566 -23.60 22.16 12.10
CA ASP A 566 -24.93 22.77 12.08
C ASP A 566 -25.57 22.87 13.47
N LEU A 567 -25.42 21.82 14.30
CA LEU A 567 -25.84 21.77 15.70
C LEU A 567 -25.04 22.75 16.57
N MET A 568 -23.74 22.92 16.26
CA MET A 568 -22.84 23.93 16.86
C MET A 568 -23.03 25.35 16.28
N GLN A 569 -24.04 25.57 15.45
CA GLN A 569 -24.36 26.85 14.77
C GLN A 569 -23.26 27.38 13.82
N GLN A 570 -22.28 26.57 13.43
CA GLN A 570 -21.17 26.92 12.54
C GLN A 570 -21.53 26.67 11.06
N LYS A 571 -22.53 27.41 10.56
CA LYS A 571 -23.16 27.19 9.25
C LYS A 571 -22.18 27.20 8.08
N ASP A 572 -21.20 28.11 8.06
CA ASP A 572 -20.24 28.21 6.96
C ASP A 572 -19.37 26.95 6.84
N LYS A 573 -18.92 26.39 7.98
CA LYS A 573 -18.17 25.12 8.02
C LYS A 573 -19.03 23.93 7.61
N ALA A 574 -20.30 23.90 8.01
CA ALA A 574 -21.23 22.86 7.57
C ALA A 574 -21.39 22.87 6.04
N ILE A 575 -21.50 24.05 5.43
CA ILE A 575 -21.57 24.21 3.97
C ILE A 575 -20.24 23.81 3.29
N GLU A 576 -19.09 24.19 3.86
CA GLU A 576 -17.77 23.81 3.35
C GLU A 576 -17.59 22.29 3.31
N VAL A 577 -17.86 21.60 4.43
CA VAL A 577 -17.75 20.14 4.52
C VAL A 577 -18.78 19.42 3.63
N ARG A 578 -19.99 19.97 3.44
CA ARG A 578 -20.93 19.42 2.46
C ARG A 578 -20.44 19.58 1.02
N LYS A 579 -19.77 20.68 0.68
CA LYS A 579 -19.13 20.84 -0.65
C LYS A 579 -18.03 19.80 -0.86
N GLU A 580 -17.23 19.49 0.16
CA GLU A 580 -16.25 18.39 0.14
C GLU A 580 -16.95 17.03 -0.08
N SER A 581 -18.03 16.77 0.66
CA SER A 581 -18.86 15.56 0.51
C SER A 581 -19.42 15.41 -0.92
N VAL A 582 -20.01 16.48 -1.48
CA VAL A 582 -20.50 16.51 -2.86
C VAL A 582 -19.38 16.24 -3.87
N ALA A 583 -18.20 16.84 -3.69
CA ALA A 583 -17.06 16.64 -4.58
C ALA A 583 -16.55 15.18 -4.54
N HIS A 584 -16.39 14.59 -3.35
CA HIS A 584 -16.02 13.18 -3.18
C HIS A 584 -17.07 12.23 -3.77
N LEU A 585 -18.35 12.47 -3.49
CA LEU A 585 -19.44 11.61 -3.94
C LEU A 585 -19.61 11.67 -5.46
N ARG A 586 -19.63 12.86 -6.07
CA ARG A 586 -19.64 13.01 -7.55
C ARG A 586 -18.47 12.27 -8.21
N LYS A 587 -17.26 12.36 -7.64
CA LYS A 587 -16.06 11.63 -8.12
C LYS A 587 -16.18 10.10 -8.03
N ASN A 588 -17.00 9.56 -7.13
CA ASN A 588 -17.12 8.11 -6.90
C ASN A 588 -18.47 7.50 -7.37
N LEU A 589 -19.41 8.32 -7.84
CA LEU A 589 -20.72 7.91 -8.35
C LEU A 589 -20.81 7.86 -9.88
N ASN A 590 -19.73 8.12 -10.61
CA ASN A 590 -19.69 7.99 -12.07
C ASN A 590 -18.65 6.95 -12.53
N PRO A 591 -19.06 5.76 -13.03
CA PRO A 591 -20.43 5.22 -12.98
C PRO A 591 -20.85 4.84 -11.55
N VAL A 592 -22.16 4.74 -11.29
CA VAL A 592 -22.70 4.39 -9.97
C VAL A 592 -22.21 2.99 -9.56
N PRO A 593 -21.62 2.81 -8.36
CA PRO A 593 -21.08 1.52 -7.93
C PRO A 593 -22.14 0.41 -7.89
N VAL A 594 -21.86 -0.71 -8.56
CA VAL A 594 -22.72 -1.91 -8.53
C VAL A 594 -22.79 -2.48 -7.12
N GLY A 595 -23.99 -2.78 -6.66
CA GLY A 595 -24.27 -3.30 -5.31
C GLY A 595 -25.00 -2.30 -4.41
N ILE A 596 -25.20 -2.65 -3.13
CA ILE A 596 -25.99 -1.83 -2.19
C ILE A 596 -25.33 -0.47 -1.86
N PHE A 597 -24.01 -0.36 -2.01
CA PHE A 597 -23.27 0.86 -1.71
C PHE A 597 -23.53 2.02 -2.70
N GLY A 598 -23.80 1.74 -3.98
CA GLY A 598 -24.14 2.77 -4.96
C GLY A 598 -25.34 3.64 -4.56
N PRO A 599 -26.52 3.07 -4.28
CA PRO A 599 -27.69 3.82 -3.85
C PRO A 599 -27.52 4.43 -2.44
N MET A 600 -26.69 3.85 -1.57
CA MET A 600 -26.32 4.49 -0.29
C MET A 600 -25.53 5.79 -0.52
N MET A 601 -24.47 5.74 -1.32
CA MET A 601 -23.66 6.92 -1.65
C MET A 601 -24.47 8.00 -2.41
N ALA A 602 -25.41 7.58 -3.27
CA ALA A 602 -26.31 8.52 -3.94
C ALA A 602 -27.31 9.17 -2.97
N PHE A 603 -27.77 8.44 -1.95
CA PHE A 603 -28.54 9.04 -0.85
C PHE A 603 -27.70 10.02 -0.01
N ASP A 604 -26.44 9.69 0.28
CA ASP A 604 -25.51 10.62 0.93
C ASP A 604 -25.31 11.89 0.08
N LEU A 605 -25.33 11.79 -1.25
CA LEU A 605 -25.23 12.95 -2.14
C LEU A 605 -26.48 13.84 -2.08
N VAL A 606 -27.68 13.24 -2.02
CA VAL A 606 -28.94 13.98 -1.79
C VAL A 606 -28.88 14.73 -0.45
N ASN A 607 -28.44 14.06 0.61
CA ASN A 607 -28.30 14.67 1.95
C ASN A 607 -27.30 15.85 1.94
N ALA A 608 -26.16 15.69 1.27
CA ALA A 608 -25.14 16.74 1.14
C ALA A 608 -25.68 17.97 0.37
N LEU A 609 -26.35 17.76 -0.76
CA LEU A 609 -26.96 18.83 -1.57
C LEU A 609 -28.12 19.53 -0.85
N ASN A 610 -28.89 18.80 -0.03
CA ASN A 610 -29.98 19.40 0.76
C ASN A 610 -29.48 20.41 1.78
N GLY A 611 -28.33 20.15 2.41
CA GLY A 611 -27.70 21.06 3.37
C GLY A 611 -26.85 22.18 2.76
N ILE A 612 -26.90 22.39 1.43
CA ILE A 612 -26.25 23.50 0.73
C ILE A 612 -27.34 24.40 0.13
N PRO A 613 -27.53 25.65 0.61
CA PRO A 613 -28.60 26.53 0.13
C PRO A 613 -28.54 26.88 -1.37
N SER A 614 -27.35 26.85 -1.98
CA SER A 614 -27.15 27.16 -3.40
C SER A 614 -27.36 25.96 -4.34
N SER A 615 -27.63 24.76 -3.84
CA SER A 615 -27.84 23.57 -4.67
C SER A 615 -29.23 23.57 -5.30
N SER A 616 -29.27 23.43 -6.62
CA SER A 616 -30.50 23.46 -7.41
C SER A 616 -31.41 22.25 -7.16
N ALA A 617 -32.71 22.40 -7.44
CA ALA A 617 -33.65 21.28 -7.42
C ALA A 617 -33.36 20.23 -8.50
N GLU A 618 -32.61 20.60 -9.55
CA GLU A 618 -32.20 19.68 -10.62
C GLU A 618 -31.04 18.78 -10.17
N GLU A 619 -29.97 19.34 -9.60
CA GLU A 619 -28.87 18.55 -9.01
C GLU A 619 -29.37 17.56 -7.94
N LYS A 620 -30.35 17.97 -7.13
CA LYS A 620 -30.99 17.10 -6.12
C LYS A 620 -31.79 15.96 -6.77
N ARG A 621 -32.53 16.23 -7.84
CA ARG A 621 -33.25 15.22 -8.62
C ARG A 621 -32.31 14.26 -9.35
N GLU A 622 -31.21 14.75 -9.92
CA GLU A 622 -30.17 13.90 -10.52
C GLU A 622 -29.56 12.93 -9.50
N ALA A 623 -29.14 13.43 -8.34
CA ALA A 623 -28.60 12.61 -7.25
C ALA A 623 -29.61 11.57 -6.74
N ALA A 624 -30.87 11.96 -6.57
CA ALA A 624 -31.95 11.04 -6.20
C ALA A 624 -32.16 9.94 -7.24
N ASN A 625 -32.16 10.29 -8.52
CA ASN A 625 -32.32 9.36 -9.64
C ASN A 625 -31.19 8.33 -9.71
N MET A 626 -29.95 8.68 -9.32
CA MET A 626 -28.85 7.71 -9.23
C MET A 626 -29.15 6.56 -8.25
N ALA A 627 -29.86 6.84 -7.15
CA ALA A 627 -30.30 5.81 -6.21
C ALA A 627 -31.59 5.11 -6.64
N LEU A 628 -32.62 5.86 -7.04
CA LEU A 628 -33.95 5.31 -7.36
C LEU A 628 -33.91 4.36 -8.56
N ASN A 629 -33.11 4.67 -9.58
CA ASN A 629 -32.93 3.83 -10.77
C ASN A 629 -31.96 2.65 -10.55
N HIS A 630 -31.33 2.55 -9.37
CA HIS A 630 -30.37 1.48 -9.09
C HIS A 630 -31.07 0.16 -8.74
N LYS A 631 -30.72 -0.91 -9.46
CA LYS A 631 -31.40 -2.23 -9.40
C LYS A 631 -31.53 -2.85 -8.00
N VAL A 632 -30.62 -2.52 -7.08
CA VAL A 632 -30.58 -3.04 -5.70
C VAL A 632 -30.73 -1.95 -4.64
N CYS A 633 -31.43 -0.86 -4.96
CA CYS A 633 -31.73 0.21 -3.99
C CYS A 633 -32.66 -0.30 -2.86
N PRO A 634 -32.22 -0.24 -1.59
CA PRO A 634 -33.02 -0.66 -0.43
C PRO A 634 -34.31 0.16 -0.29
N GLN A 635 -35.41 -0.47 0.15
CA GLN A 635 -36.71 0.21 0.24
C GLN A 635 -36.67 1.42 1.19
N ASN A 636 -36.04 1.30 2.35
CA ASN A 636 -35.89 2.39 3.30
C ASN A 636 -35.11 3.60 2.74
N ILE A 637 -34.23 3.39 1.74
CA ILE A 637 -33.52 4.47 1.05
C ILE A 637 -34.43 5.11 0.00
N LYS A 638 -35.20 4.31 -0.75
CA LYS A 638 -36.23 4.84 -1.66
C LYS A 638 -37.23 5.72 -0.92
N ASP A 639 -37.76 5.24 0.21
CA ASP A 639 -38.75 5.95 1.02
C ASP A 639 -38.18 7.28 1.55
N ALA A 640 -36.93 7.28 2.02
CA ALA A 640 -36.24 8.49 2.49
C ALA A 640 -35.99 9.51 1.35
N ILE A 641 -35.60 9.04 0.16
CA ILE A 641 -35.38 9.90 -1.01
C ILE A 641 -36.71 10.48 -1.52
N LEU A 642 -37.76 9.66 -1.64
CA LEU A 642 -39.07 10.11 -2.10
C LEU A 642 -39.68 11.14 -1.14
N LYS A 643 -39.50 10.95 0.18
CA LYS A 643 -39.85 11.97 1.18
C LYS A 643 -39.08 13.26 0.94
N SER A 644 -37.74 13.17 0.82
CA SER A 644 -36.90 14.36 0.59
C SER A 644 -37.22 15.08 -0.73
N LEU A 645 -37.68 14.38 -1.77
CA LEU A 645 -38.11 14.99 -3.03
C LEU A 645 -39.48 15.68 -2.89
N GLY A 646 -40.40 15.13 -2.10
CA GLY A 646 -41.69 15.76 -1.78
C GLY A 646 -41.54 17.10 -1.04
N ASP A 647 -40.49 17.22 -0.22
CA ASP A 647 -40.13 18.47 0.48
C ASP A 647 -39.49 19.52 -0.47
N ILE A 648 -39.03 19.12 -1.67
CA ILE A 648 -38.42 20.00 -2.68
C ILE A 648 -39.46 20.57 -3.67
N ASP A 649 -40.58 19.87 -3.88
CA ASP A 649 -41.63 20.26 -4.84
C ASP A 649 -43.03 19.84 -4.36
N PRO A 650 -43.65 20.58 -3.41
CA PRO A 650 -44.99 20.26 -2.89
C PRO A 650 -46.12 20.41 -3.94
N GLY A 651 -45.80 20.88 -5.15
CA GLY A 651 -46.75 21.14 -6.23
C GLY A 651 -46.99 19.98 -7.20
N LYS A 652 -46.25 18.85 -7.08
CA LYS A 652 -46.43 17.67 -7.94
C LYS A 652 -46.61 16.38 -7.14
N LYS A 653 -47.86 16.15 -6.73
CA LYS A 653 -48.40 14.80 -6.53
C LYS A 653 -49.14 14.40 -7.81
N ASP A 654 -48.42 13.74 -8.72
CA ASP A 654 -48.93 12.88 -9.80
C ASP A 654 -47.77 12.01 -10.32
#